data_AF-A0A810N024-F1
#
_entry.id   AF-A0A810N024-F1
#
_cell.length_a   1.000
_cell.length_b   1.000
_cell.length_c   1.000
_cell.angle_alpha   90.00
_cell.angle_beta   90.00
_cell.angle_gamma   90.00
#
_symmetry.space_group_name_H-M   'P 1'
#
loop_
_entity.id
_entity.type
_entity.pdbx_description
1 polymer ?
#
loop_
_entity_poly.entity_id
_entity_poly.type
_entity_poly.pdbx_seq_one_letter_code
_entity_poly.pdbx_strand_id
1 'polypeptide(L)'
;MARVRSILRTNVTRRVSWTAAALAAIMAGTLLSPIRVEAKPTLELPELQTEESVPGKSARVNPTPPPAPAPPPEAGPVGWPAASVSIVTPGAPTGRSTQDGAETSPVSVERAGVAGQAVPARVAIDVRDQSTANRVGVSGVLLGVRSDDGQAGKVTVEVDYGSFRHAYGGDWASRLRLVRLPSCALTNPDQAGCRQPTVLPTRNDADTTTLTAEVDLAGAVLPAGSAGERAAGAAPETLLAVTAAAAGTSGSYAATTLSPTGTWSAGGSSGDFSWSYPLELPPSLGGPAPQIGFGYSSGSVDGRTVATNNQASWIGDGWDFWPGYIERRYKSCAEDMGTGANNTVKTGDLCWASHNVTLSLNGSTTELVRDDATGAWRPQQDDGSRVELLTGASNGDNDGEHWRVTTTDGTQYYFGRNRLPNWTSNKPETRSAWTVPVFGNHSGDPCRATAFANSWCQQAWRWNIDHVVDPRGNSMAFFYDTETNHYGLNLNTNGVSYVRAGYLDRIEYGHRSGQEYTKPAPARVNFTTAERCLPTETFACTPAQFTKPNAGHWPDVPFDQNCEAGVACTDRFSPTFWTRKRLTAVTTQVLMGSAYSDVNTWNLSHEFPLTGDDTEPALWLSGISRTGKVGGNVTTPQVRFIGHLMANRVDGFEGIPPFTRRRINTIHTETGSTVGVEYSATQCSRSNPTVLPSAQDTNAMRCFPVYWTPEGATNPTLDWFHKYLAVKVTEEDRSTKKAAPPKETNYEYVGAPAWAYDDSEFTKTAHRTWSQWRGYARVKARVGTVPTPLSLTDTLFFRGMYGDRLSGGGTRNVQVTDSEGDRSTTWPSSRAWSGRLSTTPATAATCSPPPSTPRPARRPPRPGSVAAPPTWPPTSL
;
A
#
# COMPACT_ATOMS: atom_id res chain seq x y z
N MET A 1 3.31 31.53 71.18
CA MET A 1 2.11 31.24 72.01
C MET A 1 1.89 29.73 71.98
N ALA A 2 2.38 28.96 72.96
CA ALA A 2 1.75 28.60 74.24
C ALA A 2 0.64 27.51 74.16
N ARG A 3 0.98 26.30 74.67
CA ARG A 3 0.17 25.27 75.39
C ARG A 3 -0.98 24.53 74.66
N VAL A 4 -0.92 23.20 74.45
CA VAL A 4 -1.16 22.00 75.35
C VAL A 4 -2.63 21.55 75.45
N ARG A 5 -2.91 20.25 75.12
CA ARG A 5 -3.96 19.34 75.68
C ARG A 5 -3.71 17.88 75.20
N SER A 6 -3.17 16.98 76.04
CA SER A 6 -3.81 15.87 76.84
C SER A 6 -4.33 14.67 76.01
N ILE A 7 -3.69 13.48 75.96
CA ILE A 7 -3.57 12.33 76.91
C ILE A 7 -4.83 11.43 77.03
N LEU A 8 -4.68 10.13 76.66
CA LEU A 8 -5.20 8.85 77.25
C LEU A 8 -5.34 7.80 76.12
N ARG A 9 -4.60 6.67 76.06
CA ARG A 9 -4.64 5.45 76.90
C ARG A 9 -3.36 4.61 76.62
N THR A 10 -2.47 4.35 77.60
CA THR A 10 -2.30 3.10 78.41
C THR A 10 -2.28 1.79 77.61
N ASN A 11 -1.45 0.76 77.85
CA ASN A 11 -0.21 0.45 78.60
C ASN A 11 0.08 -1.04 78.29
N VAL A 12 1.26 -1.56 78.66
CA VAL A 12 1.76 -2.97 78.53
C VAL A 12 2.50 -3.17 77.20
N THR A 13 3.82 -3.32 77.12
CA THR A 13 4.76 -4.11 77.93
C THR A 13 6.15 -3.46 77.97
N ARG A 14 6.62 -3.15 79.19
CA ARG A 14 8.02 -2.91 79.54
C ARG A 14 8.50 -4.22 80.18
N ARG A 15 9.43 -4.96 79.54
CA ARG A 15 10.35 -5.99 80.12
C ARG A 15 10.84 -6.98 79.04
N VAL A 16 11.59 -6.52 78.04
CA VAL A 16 12.61 -7.35 77.36
C VAL A 16 13.70 -6.42 76.83
N SER A 17 14.33 -5.66 77.72
CA SER A 17 15.41 -4.72 77.39
C SER A 17 16.75 -5.14 78.03
N TRP A 18 16.95 -6.45 78.19
CA TRP A 18 18.16 -7.05 78.79
C TRP A 18 18.65 -8.32 78.06
N THR A 19 18.20 -8.57 76.83
CA THR A 19 18.66 -9.69 75.98
C THR A 19 19.20 -9.27 74.61
N ALA A 20 19.03 -8.01 74.20
CA ALA A 20 19.51 -7.53 72.90
C ALA A 20 21.00 -7.08 72.89
N ALA A 21 21.59 -6.83 74.07
CA ALA A 21 22.98 -6.37 74.17
C ALA A 21 24.02 -7.51 74.23
N ALA A 22 23.60 -8.76 74.43
CA ALA A 22 24.50 -9.92 74.49
C ALA A 22 24.63 -10.67 73.14
N LEU A 23 23.72 -10.46 72.18
CA LEU A 23 23.88 -11.00 70.81
C LEU A 23 24.77 -10.12 69.92
N ALA A 24 25.03 -8.86 70.31
CA ALA A 24 25.87 -7.92 69.56
C ALA A 24 27.38 -8.21 69.67
N ALA A 25 27.81 -9.09 70.60
CA ALA A 25 29.22 -9.48 70.77
C ALA A 25 29.61 -10.77 70.01
N ILE A 26 28.66 -11.47 69.37
CA ILE A 26 28.91 -12.71 68.61
C ILE A 26 28.90 -12.45 67.09
N MET A 27 28.38 -11.30 66.62
CA MET A 27 28.33 -10.96 65.18
C MET A 27 29.47 -10.05 64.66
N ALA A 28 30.44 -9.66 65.49
CA ALA A 28 31.55 -8.78 65.09
C ALA A 28 32.93 -9.48 65.02
N GLY A 29 32.99 -10.81 65.20
CA GLY A 29 34.24 -11.57 65.30
C GLY A 29 34.59 -12.49 64.12
N THR A 30 33.81 -12.51 63.03
CA THR A 30 34.00 -13.49 61.93
C THR A 30 34.23 -12.89 60.55
N LEU A 31 34.43 -11.57 60.43
CA LEU A 31 34.63 -10.92 59.13
C LEU A 31 35.93 -10.11 59.14
N LEU A 32 37.08 -10.79 59.14
CA LEU A 32 38.39 -10.29 58.66
C LEU A 32 39.46 -11.41 58.78
N SER A 33 39.45 -12.36 57.84
CA SER A 33 40.64 -12.93 57.18
C SER A 33 40.24 -14.08 56.23
N PRO A 34 40.99 -14.29 55.14
CA PRO A 34 40.45 -14.65 53.84
C PRO A 34 40.18 -16.15 53.71
N ILE A 35 38.94 -16.50 53.39
CA ILE A 35 38.67 -17.78 52.75
C ILE A 35 39.16 -17.63 51.32
N ARG A 36 40.32 -18.22 51.00
CA ARG A 36 40.60 -18.59 49.61
C ARG A 36 39.60 -19.67 49.23
N VAL A 37 38.42 -19.24 48.77
CA VAL A 37 37.58 -20.09 47.95
C VAL A 37 38.26 -20.09 46.59
N GLU A 38 39.04 -21.13 46.36
CA GLU A 38 39.39 -21.54 45.02
C GLU A 38 38.07 -21.94 44.34
N ALA A 39 37.42 -20.95 43.71
CA ALA A 39 36.27 -21.20 42.88
C ALA A 39 36.75 -22.09 41.74
N LYS A 40 36.46 -23.39 41.81
CA LYS A 40 36.50 -24.26 40.64
C LYS A 40 35.62 -23.59 39.58
N PRO A 41 36.14 -23.18 38.41
CA PRO A 41 35.32 -22.73 37.31
C PRO A 41 34.85 -23.98 36.56
N THR A 42 34.07 -24.82 37.22
CA THR A 42 33.20 -25.76 36.52
C THR A 42 31.80 -25.31 36.82
N LEU A 43 31.36 -24.35 36.01
CA LEU A 43 29.94 -24.18 35.75
C LEU A 43 29.46 -25.57 35.29
N GLU A 44 28.81 -26.33 36.16
CA GLU A 44 27.96 -27.44 35.72
C GLU A 44 26.76 -26.77 35.03
N LEU A 45 26.98 -26.42 33.76
CA LEU A 45 25.88 -26.18 32.84
C LEU A 45 25.04 -27.45 32.87
N PRO A 46 23.70 -27.37 32.99
CA PRO A 46 22.85 -28.50 32.68
C PRO A 46 23.30 -29.07 31.34
N GLU A 47 23.38 -30.40 31.21
CA GLU A 47 23.58 -31.00 29.89
C GLU A 47 22.64 -30.31 28.91
N LEU A 48 23.18 -29.82 27.79
CA LEU A 48 22.37 -29.36 26.67
C LEU A 48 21.30 -30.42 26.47
N GLN A 49 20.03 -30.00 26.46
CA GLN A 49 18.94 -30.91 26.20
C GLN A 49 19.22 -31.57 24.84
N THR A 50 19.75 -32.78 24.88
CA THR A 50 20.02 -33.58 23.71
C THR A 50 18.64 -34.01 23.25
N GLU A 51 18.13 -33.35 22.22
CA GLU A 51 16.93 -33.84 21.57
C GLU A 51 17.20 -35.29 21.16
N GLU A 52 16.47 -36.21 21.79
CA GLU A 52 16.53 -37.61 21.42
C GLU A 52 16.01 -37.70 19.99
N SER A 53 16.91 -37.91 19.04
CA SER A 53 16.56 -38.06 17.63
C SER A 53 15.59 -39.22 17.48
N VAL A 54 14.29 -38.92 17.44
CA VAL A 54 13.27 -39.92 17.18
C VAL A 54 13.51 -40.42 15.75
N PRO A 55 13.71 -41.73 15.51
CA PRO A 55 13.95 -42.26 14.18
C PRO A 55 12.78 -41.95 13.24
N GLY A 56 12.90 -40.86 12.49
CA GLY A 56 12.00 -40.51 11.41
C GLY A 56 12.24 -41.44 10.23
N LYS A 57 11.17 -41.84 9.55
CA LYS A 57 11.26 -42.45 8.22
C LYS A 57 10.76 -41.42 7.24
N SER A 58 11.48 -41.20 6.14
CA SER A 58 11.02 -40.30 5.08
C SER A 58 9.62 -40.71 4.64
N ALA A 59 8.64 -39.85 4.87
CA ALA A 59 7.32 -40.00 4.27
C ALA A 59 7.43 -39.58 2.79
N ARG A 60 6.90 -40.39 1.89
CA ARG A 60 6.76 -39.94 0.49
C ARG A 60 5.68 -38.86 0.48
N VAL A 61 6.06 -37.62 0.26
CA VAL A 61 5.12 -36.55 -0.06
C VAL A 61 4.63 -36.82 -1.48
N ASN A 62 3.33 -36.70 -1.73
CA ASN A 62 2.85 -36.62 -3.11
C ASN A 62 3.31 -35.27 -3.65
N PRO A 63 4.30 -35.23 -4.56
CA PRO A 63 4.76 -33.96 -5.08
C PRO A 63 3.58 -33.30 -5.80
N THR A 64 3.25 -32.07 -5.44
CA THR A 64 2.52 -31.23 -6.38
C THR A 64 3.42 -31.11 -7.60
N PRO A 65 2.94 -31.43 -8.82
CA PRO A 65 3.66 -31.01 -10.01
C PRO A 65 3.93 -29.52 -9.84
N PRO A 66 5.19 -29.04 -10.01
CA PRO A 66 5.38 -27.61 -10.11
C PRO A 66 4.46 -27.15 -11.25
N PRO A 67 3.53 -26.20 -11.02
CA PRO A 67 2.96 -25.50 -12.16
C PRO A 67 4.15 -24.98 -12.96
N ALA A 68 4.15 -25.26 -14.26
CA ALA A 68 5.11 -24.63 -15.16
C ALA A 68 5.04 -23.13 -14.89
N PRO A 69 6.18 -22.42 -14.79
CA PRO A 69 6.16 -20.96 -14.80
C PRO A 69 5.31 -20.57 -16.01
N ALA A 70 4.19 -19.90 -15.77
CA ALA A 70 3.51 -19.27 -16.88
C ALA A 70 4.53 -18.27 -17.43
N PRO A 71 4.88 -18.31 -18.73
CA PRO A 71 5.68 -17.25 -19.30
C PRO A 71 4.99 -15.92 -18.95
N PRO A 72 5.76 -14.87 -18.61
CA PRO A 72 5.15 -13.56 -18.42
C PRO A 72 4.28 -13.28 -19.64
N PRO A 73 3.05 -12.78 -19.47
CA PRO A 73 2.28 -12.34 -20.63
C PRO A 73 3.12 -11.31 -21.34
N GLU A 74 3.60 -11.66 -22.54
CA GLU A 74 4.23 -10.67 -23.39
C GLU A 74 3.12 -9.70 -23.79
N ALA A 75 3.30 -8.43 -23.42
CA ALA A 75 2.54 -7.36 -24.03
C ALA A 75 2.63 -7.56 -25.55
N GLY A 76 1.48 -7.59 -26.23
CA GLY A 76 1.45 -7.67 -27.68
C GLY A 76 2.32 -6.58 -28.30
N PRO A 77 2.89 -6.80 -29.50
CA PRO A 77 3.77 -5.81 -30.11
C PRO A 77 3.06 -4.46 -30.24
N VAL A 78 3.74 -3.40 -29.79
CA VAL A 78 3.21 -2.03 -29.85
C VAL A 78 3.21 -1.59 -31.32
N GLY A 79 2.02 -1.50 -31.90
CA GLY A 79 1.79 -0.99 -33.25
C GLY A 79 1.45 0.50 -33.20
N TRP A 80 2.46 1.37 -33.31
CA TRP A 80 2.21 2.80 -33.49
C TRP A 80 1.60 3.06 -34.87
N PRO A 81 0.63 3.98 -35.00
CA PRO A 81 0.04 4.27 -36.29
C PRO A 81 1.06 4.93 -37.22
N ALA A 82 1.02 4.54 -38.49
CA ALA A 82 1.84 5.13 -39.52
C ALA A 82 1.41 6.57 -39.81
N ALA A 83 2.36 7.40 -40.26
CA ALA A 83 2.04 8.74 -40.71
C ALA A 83 1.08 8.66 -41.90
N SER A 84 -0.03 9.38 -41.83
CA SER A 84 -1.08 9.31 -42.84
C SER A 84 -1.89 10.60 -42.87
N VAL A 85 -2.39 10.94 -44.06
CA VAL A 85 -3.36 12.01 -44.24
C VAL A 85 -4.63 11.40 -44.80
N SER A 86 -5.76 11.61 -44.12
CA SER A 86 -7.06 11.10 -44.55
C SER A 86 -8.10 12.21 -44.52
N ILE A 87 -9.08 12.13 -45.42
CA ILE A 87 -10.26 13.00 -45.44
C ILE A 87 -11.44 12.14 -45.00
N VAL A 88 -12.08 12.53 -43.90
CA VAL A 88 -13.20 11.80 -43.30
C VAL A 88 -14.46 12.65 -43.42
N THR A 89 -15.58 11.98 -43.71
CA THR A 89 -16.91 12.58 -43.66
C THR A 89 -17.52 12.31 -42.28
N PRO A 90 -17.87 13.34 -41.49
CA PRO A 90 -18.42 13.13 -40.16
C PRO A 90 -19.69 12.25 -40.15
N GLY A 91 -19.68 11.17 -39.37
CA GLY A 91 -20.77 10.21 -39.25
C GLY A 91 -20.79 9.09 -40.31
N ALA A 92 -19.73 8.93 -41.11
CA ALA A 92 -19.51 7.73 -41.91
C ALA A 92 -18.84 6.64 -41.04
N PRO A 93 -19.20 5.34 -41.20
CA PRO A 93 -18.58 4.26 -40.43
C PRO A 93 -17.07 4.15 -40.70
N THR A 94 -16.34 3.66 -39.69
CA THR A 94 -14.88 3.46 -39.72
C THR A 94 -14.41 2.73 -40.99
N GLY A 95 -13.34 3.24 -41.61
CA GLY A 95 -12.59 2.50 -42.64
C GLY A 95 -12.86 2.80 -44.12
N ARG A 96 -13.55 3.89 -44.50
CA ARG A 96 -13.54 4.36 -45.91
C ARG A 96 -12.80 5.68 -46.09
N SER A 97 -11.49 5.56 -46.30
CA SER A 97 -10.74 6.57 -47.07
C SER A 97 -11.35 6.66 -48.47
N THR A 98 -11.67 7.86 -48.94
CA THR A 98 -12.06 8.10 -50.35
C THR A 98 -10.84 8.32 -51.26
N GLN A 99 -9.63 8.02 -50.80
CA GLN A 99 -8.42 7.98 -51.63
C GLN A 99 -7.80 6.58 -51.60
N ASP A 100 -7.64 6.02 -52.80
CA ASP A 100 -7.00 4.73 -53.07
C ASP A 100 -5.60 4.67 -52.42
N GLY A 101 -5.40 3.75 -51.48
CA GLY A 101 -4.08 3.33 -51.00
C GLY A 101 -3.72 3.60 -49.53
N ALA A 102 -4.57 4.22 -48.71
CA ALA A 102 -4.28 4.42 -47.29
C ALA A 102 -4.75 3.23 -46.42
N GLU A 103 -3.83 2.65 -45.65
CA GLU A 103 -4.17 1.76 -44.51
C GLU A 103 -5.16 2.47 -43.58
N THR A 104 -6.03 1.70 -42.92
CA THR A 104 -7.08 2.21 -42.02
C THR A 104 -6.51 3.17 -40.96
N SER A 105 -6.89 4.46 -41.03
CA SER A 105 -6.59 5.45 -39.98
C SER A 105 -7.18 5.00 -38.64
N PRO A 106 -6.44 5.07 -37.52
CA PRO A 106 -6.97 4.77 -36.19
C PRO A 106 -7.88 5.88 -35.66
N VAL A 107 -8.05 6.97 -36.42
CA VAL A 107 -8.84 8.14 -36.04
C VAL A 107 -10.12 8.19 -36.85
N SER A 108 -11.25 8.29 -36.15
CA SER A 108 -12.57 8.54 -36.73
C SER A 108 -13.10 9.90 -36.28
N VAL A 109 -14.03 10.46 -37.05
CA VAL A 109 -14.63 11.77 -36.76
C VAL A 109 -16.13 11.71 -36.93
N GLU A 110 -16.85 12.20 -35.93
CA GLU A 110 -18.30 12.33 -35.93
C GLU A 110 -18.75 13.79 -35.83
N ARG A 111 -20.01 14.06 -36.17
CA ARG A 111 -20.59 15.40 -36.01
C ARG A 111 -20.81 15.66 -34.52
N ALA A 112 -20.35 16.80 -34.02
CA ALA A 112 -20.65 17.28 -32.67
C ALA A 112 -21.59 18.49 -32.72
N GLY A 113 -22.55 18.57 -31.78
CA GLY A 113 -23.47 19.69 -31.64
C GLY A 113 -24.95 19.37 -31.89
N VAL A 114 -25.82 20.35 -31.67
CA VAL A 114 -27.28 20.22 -31.78
C VAL A 114 -27.71 20.34 -33.25
N ALA A 115 -28.76 19.63 -33.65
CA ALA A 115 -29.30 19.68 -35.01
C ALA A 115 -29.54 21.13 -35.48
N GLY A 116 -28.86 21.54 -36.57
CA GLY A 116 -28.96 22.90 -37.13
C GLY A 116 -27.72 23.79 -36.98
N GLN A 117 -26.67 23.35 -36.27
CA GLN A 117 -25.36 24.04 -36.29
C GLN A 117 -24.56 23.68 -37.55
N ALA A 118 -23.82 24.66 -38.10
CA ALA A 118 -22.88 24.41 -39.19
C ALA A 118 -21.71 23.55 -38.67
N VAL A 119 -21.48 22.42 -39.32
CA VAL A 119 -20.41 21.47 -39.02
C VAL A 119 -19.70 21.17 -40.36
N PRO A 120 -18.36 21.08 -40.38
CA PRO A 120 -17.62 20.69 -41.58
C PRO A 120 -18.19 19.42 -42.22
N ALA A 121 -18.46 19.44 -43.52
CA ALA A 121 -18.87 18.26 -44.28
C ALA A 121 -17.69 17.30 -44.51
N ARG A 122 -16.46 17.82 -44.52
CA ARG A 122 -15.22 17.04 -44.64
C ARG A 122 -14.15 17.55 -43.69
N VAL A 123 -13.46 16.64 -43.03
CA VAL A 123 -12.37 16.92 -42.08
C VAL A 123 -11.12 16.21 -42.55
N ALA A 124 -10.01 16.93 -42.64
CA ALA A 124 -8.70 16.35 -42.90
C ALA A 124 -8.01 16.02 -41.58
N ILE A 125 -7.50 14.80 -41.48
CA ILE A 125 -6.77 14.26 -40.33
C ILE A 125 -5.35 13.91 -40.78
N ASP A 126 -4.35 14.46 -40.11
CA ASP A 126 -2.93 14.24 -40.35
C ASP A 126 -2.32 13.53 -39.13
N VAL A 127 -2.18 12.21 -39.20
CA VAL A 127 -1.49 11.42 -38.18
C VAL A 127 0.01 11.60 -38.38
N ARG A 128 0.69 12.14 -37.37
CA ARG A 128 2.14 12.38 -37.43
C ARG A 128 2.91 11.11 -37.05
N ASP A 129 4.12 10.99 -37.58
CA ASP A 129 5.02 9.89 -37.19
C ASP A 129 5.50 10.00 -35.72
N GLN A 130 5.94 8.88 -35.17
CA GLN A 130 6.48 8.84 -33.80
C GLN A 130 7.71 9.75 -33.62
N SER A 131 8.51 9.96 -34.67
CA SER A 131 9.68 10.85 -34.59
C SER A 131 9.28 12.30 -34.33
N THR A 132 8.18 12.76 -34.95
CA THR A 132 7.62 14.09 -34.74
C THR A 132 6.92 14.21 -33.40
N ALA A 133 6.14 13.21 -32.98
CA ALA A 133 5.57 13.17 -31.63
C ALA A 133 6.67 13.30 -30.55
N ASN A 134 7.77 12.56 -30.71
CA ASN A 134 8.92 12.62 -29.80
C ASN A 134 9.59 14.00 -29.77
N ARG A 135 9.78 14.63 -30.93
CA ARG A 135 10.40 15.96 -31.04
C ARG A 135 9.60 17.04 -30.30
N VAL A 136 8.28 16.91 -30.29
CA VAL A 136 7.41 17.85 -29.55
C VAL A 136 7.17 17.43 -28.09
N GLY A 137 7.78 16.32 -27.65
CA GLY A 137 7.73 15.86 -26.27
C GLY A 137 6.47 15.05 -25.90
N VAL A 138 5.82 14.43 -26.89
CA VAL A 138 4.60 13.62 -26.70
C VAL A 138 4.98 12.13 -26.62
N SER A 139 4.72 11.51 -25.46
CA SER A 139 4.76 10.05 -25.28
C SER A 139 3.44 9.39 -25.72
N GLY A 140 3.10 9.49 -27.01
CA GLY A 140 1.84 8.98 -27.56
C GLY A 140 1.65 9.33 -29.03
N VAL A 141 0.43 9.61 -29.46
CA VAL A 141 0.10 9.93 -30.87
C VAL A 141 -0.10 11.43 -31.04
N LEU A 142 0.40 12.01 -32.14
CA LEU A 142 0.23 13.41 -32.48
C LEU A 142 -0.60 13.53 -33.76
N LEU A 143 -1.62 14.38 -33.75
CA LEU A 143 -2.64 14.48 -34.79
C LEU A 143 -2.88 15.94 -35.18
N GLY A 144 -2.97 16.20 -36.48
CA GLY A 144 -3.49 17.42 -37.06
C GLY A 144 -4.94 17.25 -37.45
N VAL A 145 -5.83 18.16 -37.03
CA VAL A 145 -7.24 18.14 -37.44
C VAL A 145 -7.63 19.50 -38.02
N ARG A 146 -8.17 19.52 -39.24
CA ARG A 146 -8.63 20.76 -39.88
C ARG A 146 -9.88 20.52 -40.74
N SER A 147 -10.68 21.55 -40.92
CA SER A 147 -11.73 21.53 -41.93
C SER A 147 -11.11 21.43 -43.33
N ASP A 148 -11.64 20.52 -44.16
CA ASP A 148 -11.25 20.38 -45.56
C ASP A 148 -12.13 21.23 -46.50
N ASP A 149 -13.36 21.51 -46.09
CA ASP A 149 -14.33 22.32 -46.84
C ASP A 149 -14.34 23.81 -46.44
N GLY A 150 -13.46 24.22 -45.51
CA GLY A 150 -13.30 25.58 -45.02
C GLY A 150 -14.38 26.06 -44.06
N GLN A 151 -15.31 25.19 -43.64
CA GLN A 151 -16.34 25.54 -42.65
C GLN A 151 -15.81 25.43 -41.22
N ALA A 152 -16.21 26.36 -40.37
CA ALA A 152 -15.97 26.24 -38.93
C ALA A 152 -17.03 25.33 -38.30
N GLY A 153 -16.70 24.68 -37.19
CA GLY A 153 -17.67 23.93 -36.40
C GLY A 153 -17.02 22.94 -35.44
N LYS A 154 -17.85 22.35 -34.58
CA LYS A 154 -17.44 21.31 -33.63
C LYS A 154 -17.50 19.93 -34.28
N VAL A 155 -16.48 19.13 -34.02
CA VAL A 155 -16.46 17.71 -34.39
C VAL A 155 -16.07 16.86 -33.19
N THR A 156 -16.54 15.62 -33.15
CA THR A 156 -16.08 14.64 -32.18
C THR A 156 -14.94 13.87 -32.82
N VAL A 157 -13.76 13.92 -32.21
CA VAL A 157 -12.60 13.11 -32.63
C VAL A 157 -12.54 11.88 -31.75
N GLU A 158 -12.45 10.72 -32.38
CA GLU A 158 -12.26 9.43 -31.72
C GLU A 158 -10.94 8.81 -32.17
N VAL A 159 -10.16 8.29 -31.23
CA VAL A 159 -8.88 7.61 -31.50
C VAL A 159 -8.91 6.21 -30.92
N ASP A 160 -8.75 5.20 -31.76
CA ASP A 160 -8.49 3.82 -31.38
C ASP A 160 -7.04 3.69 -30.90
N TYR A 161 -6.86 3.25 -29.66
CA TYR A 161 -5.56 3.02 -29.05
C TYR A 161 -5.23 1.54 -28.84
N GLY A 162 -6.06 0.61 -29.31
CA GLY A 162 -5.94 -0.82 -29.09
C GLY A 162 -4.59 -1.39 -29.51
N SER A 163 -4.01 -0.90 -30.61
CA SER A 163 -2.71 -1.37 -31.14
C SER A 163 -1.49 -0.89 -30.35
N PHE A 164 -1.62 0.19 -29.57
CA PHE A 164 -0.50 0.78 -28.81
C PHE A 164 -0.79 0.91 -27.31
N ARG A 165 -1.88 0.32 -26.80
CA ARG A 165 -2.32 0.41 -25.40
C ARG A 165 -1.28 -0.04 -24.36
N HIS A 166 -0.38 -0.94 -24.74
CA HIS A 166 0.66 -1.50 -23.85
C HIS A 166 2.02 -0.79 -23.99
N ALA A 167 2.06 0.41 -24.57
CA ALA A 167 3.31 1.06 -24.93
C ALA A 167 4.23 1.43 -23.76
N TYR A 168 3.68 1.77 -22.59
CA TYR A 168 4.45 2.37 -21.49
C TYR A 168 4.24 1.74 -20.11
N GLY A 169 3.38 0.72 -19.97
CA GLY A 169 3.07 0.08 -18.70
C GLY A 169 2.45 1.02 -17.66
N GLY A 170 2.18 0.48 -16.48
CA GLY A 170 1.60 1.24 -15.37
C GLY A 170 0.21 1.78 -15.70
N ASP A 171 -0.65 0.92 -16.24
CA ASP A 171 -2.01 1.27 -16.66
C ASP A 171 -2.07 2.47 -17.61
N TRP A 172 -1.11 2.59 -18.53
CA TRP A 172 -0.96 3.77 -19.41
C TRP A 172 -2.23 4.02 -20.21
N ALA A 173 -2.83 2.97 -20.75
CA ALA A 173 -4.08 3.04 -21.50
C ALA A 173 -5.22 3.67 -20.68
N SER A 174 -5.35 3.33 -19.39
CA SER A 174 -6.40 3.87 -18.51
C SER A 174 -6.22 5.36 -18.18
N ARG A 175 -5.01 5.89 -18.39
CA ARG A 175 -4.60 7.28 -18.09
C ARG A 175 -4.64 8.18 -19.32
N LEU A 176 -4.95 7.62 -20.50
CA LEU A 176 -4.94 8.33 -21.76
C LEU A 176 -6.00 9.43 -21.83
N ARG A 177 -5.63 10.52 -22.51
CA ARG A 177 -6.45 11.69 -22.78
C ARG A 177 -6.06 12.39 -24.06
N LEU A 178 -6.98 13.18 -24.61
CA LEU A 178 -6.70 14.12 -25.69
C LEU A 178 -6.37 15.50 -25.14
N VAL A 179 -5.28 16.07 -25.63
CA VAL A 179 -4.87 17.44 -25.33
C VAL A 179 -4.67 18.23 -26.61
N ARG A 180 -4.97 19.52 -26.59
CA ARG A 180 -4.66 20.46 -27.67
C ARG A 180 -3.31 21.13 -27.41
N LEU A 181 -2.43 21.08 -28.39
CA LEU A 181 -1.13 21.75 -28.36
C LEU A 181 -1.17 23.06 -29.17
N PRO A 182 -0.37 24.08 -28.79
CA PRO A 182 -0.14 25.25 -29.62
C PRO A 182 0.48 24.84 -30.97
N SER A 183 0.11 25.50 -32.07
CA SER A 183 0.66 25.19 -33.40
C SER A 183 2.19 25.38 -33.48
N CYS A 184 2.74 26.28 -32.67
CA CYS A 184 4.18 26.49 -32.58
C CYS A 184 4.94 25.31 -31.94
N ALA A 185 4.26 24.31 -31.38
CA ALA A 185 4.88 23.06 -30.93
C ALA A 185 5.66 22.36 -32.06
N LEU A 186 5.18 22.44 -33.30
CA LEU A 186 5.82 21.77 -34.44
C LEU A 186 7.11 22.45 -34.90
N THR A 187 7.21 23.77 -34.73
CA THR A 187 8.31 24.60 -35.26
C THR A 187 9.30 25.03 -34.19
N ASN A 188 8.80 25.40 -33.01
CA ASN A 188 9.58 25.90 -31.89
C ASN A 188 9.24 25.13 -30.60
N PRO A 189 9.39 23.79 -30.58
CA PRO A 189 9.02 22.99 -29.43
C PRO A 189 9.77 23.42 -28.16
N ASP A 190 11.02 23.90 -28.26
CA ASP A 190 11.81 24.28 -27.07
C ASP A 190 11.37 25.59 -26.39
N GLN A 191 10.40 26.31 -26.95
CA GLN A 191 9.82 27.48 -26.29
C GLN A 191 8.74 27.07 -25.29
N ALA A 192 8.82 27.56 -24.06
CA ALA A 192 7.90 27.21 -22.97
C ALA A 192 6.41 27.37 -23.35
N GLY A 193 6.06 28.43 -24.07
CA GLY A 193 4.68 28.69 -24.52
C GLY A 193 4.17 27.75 -25.63
N CYS A 194 5.05 27.01 -26.30
CA CYS A 194 4.71 26.11 -27.41
C CYS A 194 4.43 24.67 -26.97
N ARG A 195 4.75 24.32 -25.73
CA ARG A 195 4.56 22.96 -25.19
C ARG A 195 3.42 22.84 -24.19
N GLN A 196 2.79 23.94 -23.77
CA GLN A 196 1.71 23.89 -22.79
C GLN A 196 0.44 23.28 -23.38
N PRO A 197 0.04 22.06 -22.98
CA PRO A 197 -1.15 21.43 -23.50
C PRO A 197 -2.40 22.02 -22.83
N THR A 198 -3.46 22.22 -23.59
CA THR A 198 -4.81 22.41 -23.05
C THR A 198 -5.50 21.06 -23.00
N VAL A 199 -5.81 20.56 -21.81
CA VAL A 199 -6.55 19.30 -21.63
C VAL A 199 -7.96 19.45 -22.19
N LEU A 200 -8.37 18.50 -23.03
CA LEU A 200 -9.74 18.45 -23.55
C LEU A 200 -10.59 17.50 -22.69
N PRO A 201 -11.88 17.80 -22.48
CA PRO A 201 -12.84 16.82 -21.97
C PRO A 201 -12.80 15.56 -22.85
N THR A 202 -12.26 14.46 -22.29
CA THR A 202 -12.02 13.21 -23.02
C THR A 202 -12.78 12.07 -22.34
N ARG A 203 -13.54 11.29 -23.10
CA ARG A 203 -14.04 9.97 -22.67
C ARG A 203 -13.02 8.92 -23.05
N ASN A 204 -12.56 8.12 -22.10
CA ASN A 204 -11.69 6.98 -22.32
C ASN A 204 -12.50 5.70 -22.08
N ASP A 205 -12.64 4.88 -23.12
CA ASP A 205 -13.44 3.65 -23.12
C ASP A 205 -12.51 2.45 -23.30
N ALA A 206 -12.27 1.73 -22.20
CA ALA A 206 -11.38 0.58 -22.17
C ALA A 206 -11.94 -0.65 -22.89
N ASP A 207 -13.26 -0.78 -22.99
CA ASP A 207 -13.93 -1.94 -23.60
C ASP A 207 -13.78 -1.90 -25.13
N THR A 208 -13.88 -0.70 -25.70
CA THR A 208 -13.71 -0.44 -27.15
C THR A 208 -12.31 0.04 -27.52
N THR A 209 -11.47 0.34 -26.52
CA THR A 209 -10.14 0.94 -26.69
C THR A 209 -10.14 2.27 -27.43
N THR A 210 -11.09 3.17 -27.09
CA THR A 210 -11.27 4.46 -27.78
C THR A 210 -11.15 5.67 -26.85
N LEU A 211 -10.57 6.77 -27.38
CA LEU A 211 -10.58 8.10 -26.76
C LEU A 211 -11.44 9.04 -27.57
N THR A 212 -12.43 9.67 -26.95
CA THR A 212 -13.38 10.56 -27.62
C THR A 212 -13.34 11.96 -27.01
N ALA A 213 -13.17 13.01 -27.82
CA ALA A 213 -13.24 14.40 -27.38
C ALA A 213 -13.89 15.32 -28.43
N GLU A 214 -14.61 16.35 -27.96
CA GLU A 214 -15.07 17.43 -28.84
C GLU A 214 -13.93 18.39 -29.17
N VAL A 215 -13.82 18.77 -30.45
CA VAL A 215 -12.79 19.67 -30.97
C VAL A 215 -13.45 20.76 -31.81
N ASP A 216 -13.15 22.02 -31.48
CA ASP A 216 -13.56 23.19 -32.26
C ASP A 216 -12.61 23.39 -33.45
N LEU A 217 -13.13 23.26 -34.67
CA LEU A 217 -12.39 23.56 -35.88
C LEU A 217 -12.74 24.96 -36.39
N ALA A 218 -11.71 25.74 -36.70
CA ALA A 218 -11.88 27.04 -37.35
C ALA A 218 -12.05 26.88 -38.87
N GLY A 219 -12.80 27.80 -39.46
CA GLY A 219 -13.00 27.86 -40.91
C GLY A 219 -11.81 28.49 -41.65
N ALA A 220 -11.85 28.47 -42.98
CA ALA A 220 -10.85 29.11 -43.81
C ALA A 220 -10.84 30.63 -43.59
N VAL A 221 -9.66 31.20 -43.34
CA VAL A 221 -9.48 32.65 -43.27
C VAL A 221 -9.30 33.18 -44.69
N LEU A 222 -10.29 33.90 -45.21
CA LEU A 222 -10.16 34.62 -46.48
C LEU A 222 -9.54 36.01 -46.24
N PRO A 223 -8.63 36.50 -47.11
CA PRO A 223 -8.17 37.88 -47.05
C PRO A 223 -9.35 38.85 -47.20
N ALA A 224 -9.40 39.88 -46.36
CA ALA A 224 -10.40 40.94 -46.47
C ALA A 224 -10.22 41.69 -47.80
N GLY A 225 -11.10 41.45 -48.79
CA GLY A 225 -11.12 42.18 -50.05
C GLY A 225 -11.44 41.38 -51.32
N SER A 226 -11.39 40.05 -51.30
CA SER A 226 -11.69 39.21 -52.48
C SER A 226 -13.15 38.73 -52.47
N ALA A 227 -14.09 39.63 -52.79
CA ALA A 227 -15.43 39.23 -53.17
C ALA A 227 -15.42 38.81 -54.64
N GLY A 228 -15.31 37.52 -54.95
CA GLY A 228 -15.50 37.05 -56.33
C GLY A 228 -14.97 35.66 -56.69
N GLU A 229 -13.93 35.15 -56.03
CA GLU A 229 -13.37 33.83 -56.34
C GLU A 229 -13.15 33.05 -55.04
N ARG A 230 -13.68 31.81 -54.98
CA ARG A 230 -13.38 30.84 -53.92
C ARG A 230 -11.91 30.42 -54.03
N ALA A 231 -10.99 31.28 -53.65
CA ALA A 231 -9.65 30.87 -53.30
C ALA A 231 -9.78 29.96 -52.06
N ALA A 232 -9.40 28.69 -52.21
CA ALA A 232 -9.35 27.73 -51.12
C ALA A 232 -8.26 28.15 -50.13
N GLY A 233 -8.59 29.05 -49.20
CA GLY A 233 -7.75 29.29 -48.03
C GLY A 233 -7.71 27.98 -47.21
N ALA A 234 -6.52 27.52 -46.82
CA ALA A 234 -6.41 26.38 -45.93
C ALA A 234 -6.97 26.77 -44.56
N ALA A 235 -7.94 26.02 -44.04
CA ALA A 235 -8.36 26.16 -42.66
C ALA A 235 -7.17 25.90 -41.72
N PRO A 236 -7.02 26.67 -40.63
CA PRO A 236 -5.93 26.47 -39.69
C PRO A 236 -6.06 25.10 -39.02
N GLU A 237 -4.91 24.44 -38.85
CA GLU A 237 -4.82 23.14 -38.20
C GLU A 237 -4.94 23.26 -36.69
N THR A 238 -5.76 22.40 -36.09
CA THR A 238 -5.77 22.15 -34.65
C THR A 238 -4.87 20.97 -34.35
N LEU A 239 -3.80 21.20 -33.59
CA LEU A 239 -2.86 20.17 -33.19
C LEU A 239 -3.35 19.49 -31.91
N LEU A 240 -3.54 18.17 -31.96
CA LEU A 240 -3.96 17.33 -30.86
C LEU A 240 -2.88 16.31 -30.52
N ALA A 241 -2.82 15.88 -29.27
CA ALA A 241 -1.99 14.78 -28.83
C ALA A 241 -2.77 13.83 -27.93
N VAL A 242 -2.56 12.54 -28.13
CA VAL A 242 -2.91 11.48 -27.18
C VAL A 242 -1.74 11.35 -26.21
N THR A 243 -1.97 11.63 -24.94
CA THR A 243 -0.97 11.50 -23.86
C THR A 243 -1.61 10.95 -22.60
N ALA A 244 -0.82 10.47 -21.64
CA ALA A 244 -1.33 9.97 -20.37
C ALA A 244 -1.15 11.00 -19.24
N ALA A 245 -2.15 11.10 -18.37
CA ALA A 245 -2.03 11.81 -17.09
C ALA A 245 -1.29 10.93 -16.05
N ALA A 246 -0.96 11.50 -14.89
CA ALA A 246 -0.38 10.73 -13.77
C ALA A 246 -1.41 9.79 -13.10
N ALA A 247 -2.70 9.92 -13.41
CA ALA A 247 -3.80 9.17 -12.81
C ALA A 247 -4.79 8.70 -13.88
N GLY A 248 -5.54 7.64 -13.57
CA GLY A 248 -6.54 7.02 -14.45
C GLY A 248 -7.55 6.20 -13.65
N THR A 249 -8.32 5.37 -14.34
CA THR A 249 -9.39 4.58 -13.72
C THR A 249 -8.88 3.43 -12.84
N SER A 250 -7.58 3.11 -12.93
CA SER A 250 -6.94 2.06 -12.14
C SER A 250 -6.06 2.58 -11.00
N GLY A 251 -6.02 3.90 -10.75
CA GLY A 251 -5.22 4.50 -9.66
C GLY A 251 -4.52 5.81 -10.05
N SER A 252 -3.68 6.31 -9.13
CA SER A 252 -2.95 7.57 -9.30
C SER A 252 -1.50 7.44 -8.84
N TYR A 253 -0.56 7.70 -9.75
CA TYR A 253 0.86 7.82 -9.42
C TYR A 253 1.21 9.17 -8.80
N ALA A 254 0.30 10.15 -8.82
CA ALA A 254 0.48 11.39 -8.06
C ALA A 254 0.28 11.16 -6.54
N ALA A 255 -0.31 10.03 -6.13
CA ALA A 255 -0.39 9.62 -4.74
C ALA A 255 0.91 8.93 -4.29
N THR A 256 1.34 9.19 -3.06
CA THR A 256 2.42 8.43 -2.40
C THR A 256 1.96 7.01 -2.07
N THR A 257 2.86 6.19 -1.52
CA THR A 257 2.52 4.81 -1.11
C THR A 257 1.78 4.71 0.23
N LEU A 258 1.48 5.85 0.89
CA LEU A 258 0.64 5.87 2.08
C LEU A 258 -0.83 5.57 1.70
N SER A 259 -1.26 4.35 2.03
CA SER A 259 -2.61 3.88 1.72
C SER A 259 -3.64 4.30 2.79
N PRO A 260 -4.85 4.72 2.40
CA PRO A 260 -5.98 4.94 3.33
C PRO A 260 -6.34 3.70 4.16
N THR A 261 -6.04 2.49 3.67
CA THR A 261 -6.27 1.23 4.41
C THR A 261 -5.50 1.15 5.72
N GLY A 262 -4.45 1.95 5.91
CA GLY A 262 -3.76 2.06 7.20
C GLY A 262 -4.67 2.53 8.35
N THR A 263 -5.82 3.13 8.04
CA THR A 263 -6.83 3.57 9.02
C THR A 263 -7.98 2.57 9.23
N TRP A 264 -8.00 1.48 8.45
CA TRP A 264 -9.02 0.44 8.57
C TRP A 264 -8.80 -0.39 9.85
N SER A 265 -9.89 -0.95 10.36
CA SER A 265 -9.76 -1.96 11.41
C SER A 265 -9.10 -3.21 10.84
N ALA A 266 -8.12 -3.76 11.56
CA ALA A 266 -7.40 -4.99 11.21
C ALA A 266 -7.79 -6.14 12.14
N GLY A 267 -7.42 -7.37 11.77
CA GLY A 267 -7.67 -8.57 12.58
C GLY A 267 -9.09 -9.14 12.42
N GLY A 268 -9.54 -9.99 13.34
CA GLY A 268 -10.72 -10.85 13.15
C GLY A 268 -12.03 -10.14 12.78
N SER A 269 -12.24 -8.89 13.23
CA SER A 269 -13.45 -8.10 12.90
C SER A 269 -13.48 -7.62 11.44
N SER A 270 -12.31 -7.44 10.83
CA SER A 270 -12.15 -6.89 9.49
C SER A 270 -12.56 -7.88 8.39
N GLY A 271 -12.43 -9.17 8.70
CA GLY A 271 -12.61 -10.28 7.78
C GLY A 271 -11.55 -10.40 6.69
N ASP A 272 -10.42 -9.69 6.80
CA ASP A 272 -9.30 -9.85 5.89
C ASP A 272 -8.62 -11.21 6.08
N PHE A 273 -8.18 -11.84 4.99
CA PHE A 273 -7.19 -12.90 5.09
C PHE A 273 -5.82 -12.26 5.29
N SER A 274 -5.11 -12.66 6.33
CA SER A 274 -3.75 -12.22 6.61
C SER A 274 -2.82 -13.43 6.73
N TRP A 275 -1.61 -13.29 6.18
CA TRP A 275 -0.55 -14.30 6.28
C TRP A 275 0.76 -13.60 6.56
N SER A 276 1.66 -14.24 7.31
CA SER A 276 2.99 -13.68 7.59
C SER A 276 4.06 -14.73 7.39
N TYR A 277 5.13 -14.37 6.69
CA TYR A 277 6.34 -15.18 6.58
C TYR A 277 7.48 -14.50 7.36
N PRO A 278 7.72 -14.87 8.63
CA PRO A 278 8.80 -14.30 9.43
C PRO A 278 10.17 -14.82 8.98
N LEU A 279 11.19 -13.96 9.00
CA LEU A 279 12.57 -14.34 8.69
C LEU A 279 13.34 -14.61 9.99
N GLU A 280 14.02 -15.77 10.04
CA GLU A 280 14.86 -16.16 11.18
C GLU A 280 16.24 -15.50 11.10
N LEU A 281 16.46 -14.46 11.89
CA LEU A 281 17.69 -13.69 11.88
C LEU A 281 18.67 -14.18 12.96
N PRO A 282 19.99 -14.03 12.75
CA PRO A 282 20.96 -14.19 13.82
C PRO A 282 20.61 -13.33 15.05
N PRO A 283 20.74 -13.85 16.27
CA PRO A 283 20.43 -13.08 17.48
C PRO A 283 21.37 -11.88 17.62
N SER A 284 20.84 -10.76 18.10
CA SER A 284 21.63 -9.57 18.43
C SER A 284 22.41 -9.75 19.74
N LEU A 285 23.57 -9.08 19.84
CA LEU A 285 24.39 -9.05 21.06
C LEU A 285 23.84 -8.02 22.06
N GLY A 286 22.72 -8.34 22.72
CA GLY A 286 22.14 -7.53 23.80
C GLY A 286 20.98 -6.61 23.40
N GLY A 287 20.55 -6.65 22.14
CA GLY A 287 19.50 -5.79 21.57
C GLY A 287 20.07 -4.54 20.90
N PRO A 288 19.27 -3.69 20.24
CA PRO A 288 18.04 -4.10 19.56
C PRO A 288 18.33 -5.13 18.44
N ALA A 289 17.30 -5.86 18.01
CA ALA A 289 17.36 -6.77 16.88
C ALA A 289 16.24 -6.43 15.89
N PRO A 290 16.48 -6.47 14.58
CA PRO A 290 15.42 -6.24 13.60
C PRO A 290 14.38 -7.36 13.64
N GLN A 291 13.12 -7.01 13.41
CA GLN A 291 12.04 -7.96 13.17
C GLN A 291 11.63 -7.84 11.71
N ILE A 292 11.90 -8.88 10.93
CA ILE A 292 11.59 -8.89 9.48
C ILE A 292 10.57 -9.99 9.23
N GLY A 293 9.46 -9.61 8.61
CA GLY A 293 8.45 -10.56 8.15
C GLY A 293 7.70 -9.99 6.96
N PHE A 294 7.46 -10.82 5.95
CA PHE A 294 6.63 -10.44 4.82
C PHE A 294 5.17 -10.67 5.21
N GLY A 295 4.39 -9.59 5.29
CA GLY A 295 2.97 -9.65 5.62
C GLY A 295 2.11 -9.57 4.38
N TYR A 296 1.12 -10.44 4.26
CA TYR A 296 0.05 -10.36 3.27
C TYR A 296 -1.25 -9.91 3.94
N SER A 297 -2.02 -9.06 3.27
CA SER A 297 -3.40 -8.74 3.65
C SER A 297 -4.29 -8.64 2.41
N SER A 298 -5.40 -9.38 2.38
CA SER A 298 -6.41 -9.20 1.33
C SER A 298 -7.09 -7.82 1.43
N GLY A 299 -7.19 -7.25 2.63
CA GLY A 299 -7.78 -5.94 2.87
C GLY A 299 -6.98 -4.79 2.26
N SER A 300 -5.65 -4.90 2.20
CA SER A 300 -4.82 -3.91 1.51
C SER A 300 -5.03 -3.93 -0.01
N VAL A 301 -5.39 -5.09 -0.58
CA VAL A 301 -5.80 -5.23 -1.98
C VAL A 301 -7.18 -4.63 -2.18
N ASP A 302 -8.16 -4.94 -1.32
CA ASP A 302 -9.53 -4.42 -1.40
C ASP A 302 -9.61 -2.89 -1.33
N GLY A 303 -8.73 -2.25 -0.56
CA GLY A 303 -8.73 -0.79 -0.42
C GLY A 303 -7.95 -0.03 -1.50
N ARG A 304 -7.44 -0.71 -2.53
CA ARG A 304 -6.90 -0.06 -3.74
C ARG A 304 -8.05 0.47 -4.59
N THR A 305 -8.02 1.76 -4.89
CA THR A 305 -9.06 2.49 -5.61
C THR A 305 -8.45 3.44 -6.65
N VAL A 306 -9.29 4.06 -7.48
CA VAL A 306 -8.94 5.13 -8.42
C VAL A 306 -8.11 6.29 -7.81
N ALA A 307 -8.24 6.55 -6.51
CA ALA A 307 -7.58 7.66 -5.83
C ALA A 307 -6.23 7.29 -5.17
N THR A 308 -5.88 6.01 -5.14
CA THR A 308 -4.68 5.51 -4.46
C THR A 308 -3.56 5.14 -5.43
N ASN A 309 -2.34 5.08 -4.92
CA ASN A 309 -1.23 4.50 -5.66
C ASN A 309 -1.39 2.98 -5.69
N ASN A 310 -1.61 2.44 -6.89
CA ASN A 310 -1.96 1.04 -7.08
C ASN A 310 -0.82 0.19 -7.65
N GLN A 311 0.41 0.71 -7.65
CA GLN A 311 1.59 -0.12 -7.88
C GLN A 311 1.71 -1.15 -6.75
N ALA A 312 1.94 -2.41 -7.06
CA ALA A 312 2.26 -3.42 -6.04
C ALA A 312 3.54 -3.03 -5.28
N SER A 313 3.67 -3.45 -4.02
CA SER A 313 4.90 -3.20 -3.26
C SER A 313 6.11 -3.82 -3.97
N TRP A 314 7.32 -3.54 -3.48
CA TRP A 314 8.52 -4.22 -3.96
C TRP A 314 8.52 -5.74 -3.71
N ILE A 315 7.63 -6.27 -2.85
CA ILE A 315 7.46 -7.72 -2.62
C ILE A 315 6.36 -8.29 -3.53
N GLY A 316 5.27 -7.56 -3.73
CA GLY A 316 4.15 -7.99 -4.57
C GLY A 316 2.81 -7.45 -4.09
N ASP A 317 1.77 -7.70 -4.87
CA ASP A 317 0.42 -7.19 -4.60
C ASP A 317 -0.16 -7.84 -3.34
N GLY A 318 -0.72 -7.01 -2.45
CA GLY A 318 -1.18 -7.41 -1.12
C GLY A 318 -0.08 -7.77 -0.11
N TRP A 319 1.19 -7.86 -0.53
CA TRP A 319 2.34 -8.09 0.34
C TRP A 319 3.04 -6.80 0.72
N ASP A 320 3.56 -6.71 1.94
CA ASP A 320 4.39 -5.60 2.35
C ASP A 320 5.40 -5.98 3.44
N PHE A 321 6.48 -5.20 3.50
CA PHE A 321 7.41 -5.12 4.62
C PHE A 321 8.12 -3.77 4.52
N TRP A 322 7.98 -2.99 5.59
CA TRP A 322 8.74 -1.76 5.79
C TRP A 322 9.11 -1.59 7.28
N PRO A 323 10.36 -1.23 7.64
CA PRO A 323 10.77 -1.17 9.04
C PRO A 323 10.10 -0.06 9.87
N GLY A 324 9.72 1.03 9.21
CA GLY A 324 9.03 2.16 9.82
C GLY A 324 9.32 3.47 9.10
N TYR A 325 8.36 4.39 9.13
CA TYR A 325 8.49 5.73 8.56
C TYR A 325 7.56 6.73 9.25
N ILE A 326 7.88 8.02 9.11
CA ILE A 326 6.93 9.11 9.24
C ILE A 326 6.75 9.71 7.84
N GLU A 327 5.52 9.97 7.44
CA GLU A 327 5.20 10.55 6.13
C GLU A 327 4.31 11.78 6.28
N ARG A 328 4.62 12.82 5.53
CA ARG A 328 3.79 14.03 5.36
C ARG A 328 3.15 14.00 3.98
N ARG A 329 1.86 14.31 3.94
CA ARG A 329 1.12 14.55 2.71
C ARG A 329 1.11 16.04 2.39
N TYR A 330 1.10 16.34 1.09
CA TYR A 330 0.97 17.69 0.56
C TYR A 330 -0.28 17.77 -0.31
N LYS A 331 -0.80 19.00 -0.47
CA LYS A 331 -1.97 19.26 -1.29
C LYS A 331 -1.53 19.69 -2.70
N SER A 332 -2.34 19.47 -3.73
CA SER A 332 -2.05 20.05 -5.04
C SER A 332 -2.21 21.58 -5.02
N CYS A 333 -1.25 22.31 -5.57
CA CYS A 333 -1.33 23.76 -5.71
C CYS A 333 -2.52 24.22 -6.57
N ALA A 334 -2.97 23.40 -7.54
CA ALA A 334 -4.19 23.67 -8.31
C ALA A 334 -5.47 23.67 -7.45
N GLU A 335 -5.44 23.02 -6.28
CA GLU A 335 -6.54 22.97 -5.32
C GLU A 335 -6.36 23.99 -4.18
N ASP A 336 -5.23 24.68 -4.17
CA ASP A 336 -4.82 25.63 -3.17
C ASP A 336 -4.61 27.01 -3.80
N MET A 337 -5.69 27.58 -4.31
CA MET A 337 -5.73 28.90 -4.96
C MET A 337 -6.73 29.83 -4.25
N GLY A 338 -6.90 29.61 -2.94
CA GLY A 338 -7.87 30.31 -2.11
C GLY A 338 -7.48 31.76 -1.80
N THR A 339 -8.21 32.37 -0.88
CA THR A 339 -7.92 33.73 -0.42
C THR A 339 -6.53 33.78 0.25
N GLY A 340 -5.67 34.67 -0.23
CA GLY A 340 -4.32 34.86 0.32
C GLY A 340 -3.20 34.06 -0.36
N ALA A 341 -3.55 33.21 -1.33
CA ALA A 341 -2.61 32.46 -2.14
C ALA A 341 -1.91 33.37 -3.17
N ASN A 342 -0.61 33.18 -3.39
CA ASN A 342 0.17 33.96 -4.37
C ASN A 342 0.26 33.30 -5.77
N ASN A 343 -0.32 32.12 -5.97
CA ASN A 343 -0.44 31.42 -7.25
C ASN A 343 -1.72 31.81 -7.99
N THR A 344 -1.61 32.08 -9.29
CA THR A 344 -2.72 32.47 -10.18
C THR A 344 -3.01 31.46 -11.29
N VAL A 345 -2.15 30.44 -11.44
CA VAL A 345 -2.25 29.39 -12.44
C VAL A 345 -2.35 28.04 -11.73
N LYS A 346 -3.19 27.15 -12.25
CA LYS A 346 -3.26 25.77 -11.77
C LYS A 346 -2.02 25.02 -12.20
N THR A 347 -1.31 24.42 -11.24
CA THR A 347 -0.15 23.58 -11.50
C THR A 347 -0.28 22.23 -10.80
N GLY A 348 0.43 21.23 -11.31
CA GLY A 348 0.53 19.91 -10.68
C GLY A 348 1.51 19.87 -9.50
N ASP A 349 2.05 21.02 -9.09
CA ASP A 349 2.95 21.13 -7.96
C ASP A 349 2.27 20.79 -6.64
N LEU A 350 3.09 20.44 -5.65
CA LEU A 350 2.65 20.22 -4.27
C LEU A 350 2.80 21.53 -3.47
N CYS A 351 1.74 21.87 -2.75
CA CYS A 351 1.68 23.01 -1.85
C CYS A 351 1.59 22.52 -0.39
N TRP A 352 2.23 23.27 0.49
CA TRP A 352 2.04 23.16 1.92
C TRP A 352 0.55 23.29 2.27
N ALA A 353 0.11 22.57 3.29
CA ALA A 353 -1.27 22.66 3.76
C ALA A 353 -1.35 22.76 5.29
N SER A 354 -0.57 21.96 5.99
CA SER A 354 -0.66 21.78 7.44
C SER A 354 0.56 21.04 7.99
N HIS A 355 0.65 20.95 9.31
CA HIS A 355 1.57 20.06 10.02
C HIS A 355 1.03 18.62 10.11
N ASN A 356 0.55 18.04 9.01
CA ASN A 356 0.15 16.63 9.03
C ASN A 356 1.37 15.71 8.98
N VAL A 357 1.26 14.58 9.67
CA VAL A 357 2.21 13.49 9.57
C VAL A 357 1.56 12.20 10.05
N THR A 358 1.88 11.10 9.39
CA THR A 358 1.46 9.75 9.79
C THR A 358 2.69 8.94 10.16
N LEU A 359 2.68 8.34 11.36
CA LEU A 359 3.71 7.43 11.85
C LEU A 359 3.31 5.99 11.53
N SER A 360 4.23 5.25 10.92
CA SER A 360 4.19 3.79 10.82
C SER A 360 5.38 3.20 11.57
N LEU A 361 5.11 2.44 12.63
CA LEU A 361 6.14 1.84 13.48
C LEU A 361 5.61 0.56 14.14
N ASN A 362 6.43 -0.49 14.18
CA ASN A 362 6.12 -1.77 14.84
C ASN A 362 4.77 -2.38 14.40
N GLY A 363 4.44 -2.28 13.10
CA GLY A 363 3.20 -2.82 12.53
C GLY A 363 1.94 -2.01 12.86
N SER A 364 2.08 -0.86 13.52
CA SER A 364 0.98 0.08 13.78
C SER A 364 1.13 1.35 12.94
N THR A 365 0.01 1.91 12.50
CA THR A 365 -0.04 3.18 11.76
C THR A 365 -0.98 4.14 12.49
N THR A 366 -0.52 5.36 12.74
CA THR A 366 -1.31 6.38 13.45
C THR A 366 -0.95 7.79 12.97
N GLU A 367 -1.94 8.65 12.83
CA GLU A 367 -1.70 10.08 12.62
C GLU A 367 -1.05 10.69 13.87
N LEU A 368 -0.15 11.64 13.67
CA LEU A 368 0.41 12.44 14.76
C LEU A 368 -0.33 13.78 14.81
N VAL A 369 -0.77 14.14 16.01
CA VAL A 369 -1.46 15.38 16.31
C VAL A 369 -0.49 16.35 16.96
N ARG A 370 -0.45 17.57 16.46
CA ARG A 370 0.31 18.67 17.04
C ARG A 370 -0.60 19.51 17.93
N ASP A 371 -0.16 19.79 19.15
CA ASP A 371 -0.77 20.81 19.99
C ASP A 371 -0.28 22.19 19.53
N ASP A 372 -1.17 23.02 19.01
CA ASP A 372 -0.82 24.34 18.49
C ASP A 372 -0.35 25.32 19.56
N ALA A 373 -0.74 25.13 20.82
CA ALA A 373 -0.32 26.01 21.92
C ALA A 373 1.10 25.70 22.40
N THR A 374 1.48 24.42 22.46
CA THR A 374 2.78 23.98 22.99
C THR A 374 3.78 23.56 21.91
N GLY A 375 3.30 23.25 20.70
CA GLY A 375 4.06 22.63 19.63
C GLY A 375 4.36 21.14 19.85
N ALA A 376 3.82 20.53 20.91
CA ALA A 376 4.08 19.13 21.24
C ALA A 376 3.35 18.18 20.28
N TRP A 377 4.01 17.08 19.92
CA TRP A 377 3.45 16.03 19.07
C TRP A 377 3.02 14.83 19.89
N ARG A 378 1.86 14.27 19.54
CA ARG A 378 1.36 13.02 20.13
C ARG A 378 0.73 12.12 19.07
N PRO A 379 0.83 10.80 19.20
CA PRO A 379 -0.01 9.90 18.43
C PRO A 379 -1.50 10.20 18.69
N GLN A 380 -2.33 10.15 17.63
CA GLN A 380 -3.79 10.28 17.76
C GLN A 380 -4.35 9.18 18.67
N GLN A 381 -3.82 7.96 18.53
CA GLN A 381 -3.99 6.89 19.51
C GLN A 381 -2.82 6.94 20.49
N ASP A 382 -2.91 7.84 21.49
CA ASP A 382 -1.83 8.06 22.46
C ASP A 382 -1.50 6.76 23.22
N ASP A 383 -0.31 6.21 22.92
CA ASP A 383 0.24 4.99 23.50
C ASP A 383 1.28 5.30 24.60
N GLY A 384 1.44 6.58 24.96
CA GLY A 384 2.46 7.05 25.89
C GLY A 384 3.83 7.30 25.26
N SER A 385 3.99 7.10 23.95
CA SER A 385 5.24 7.42 23.24
C SER A 385 5.47 8.92 23.17
N ARG A 386 6.73 9.33 23.34
CA ARG A 386 7.17 10.72 23.17
C ARG A 386 7.65 10.96 21.75
N VAL A 387 6.99 11.86 21.04
CA VAL A 387 7.29 12.19 19.63
C VAL A 387 7.89 13.59 19.54
N GLU A 388 9.02 13.70 18.84
CA GLU A 388 9.75 14.96 18.67
C GLU A 388 10.10 15.20 17.21
N LEU A 389 9.77 16.40 16.73
CA LEU A 389 10.31 16.97 15.51
C LEU A 389 11.62 17.71 15.86
N LEU A 390 12.68 17.43 15.11
CA LEU A 390 14.01 17.99 15.23
C LEU A 390 14.44 18.58 13.88
N THR A 391 15.38 19.52 13.86
CA THR A 391 15.88 20.15 12.62
C THR A 391 17.42 20.13 12.57
N GLY A 392 18.01 20.53 11.44
CA GLY A 392 19.46 20.64 11.25
C GLY A 392 20.15 19.35 10.78
N ALA A 393 19.40 18.30 10.41
CA ALA A 393 19.99 17.13 9.77
C ALA A 393 20.47 17.45 8.34
N SER A 394 21.60 16.87 7.93
CA SER A 394 22.03 16.94 6.53
C SER A 394 21.36 15.83 5.74
N ASN A 395 20.08 16.00 5.40
CA ASN A 395 19.25 14.94 4.80
C ASN A 395 18.53 15.36 3.50
N GLY A 396 18.81 16.57 2.99
CA GLY A 396 18.26 17.11 1.75
C GLY A 396 16.96 17.92 1.93
N ASP A 397 16.35 17.87 3.11
CA ASP A 397 15.25 18.74 3.50
C ASP A 397 15.77 20.19 3.71
N ASN A 398 14.92 21.20 3.51
CA ASN A 398 15.29 22.62 3.52
C ASN A 398 15.87 23.11 4.84
N ASP A 399 15.40 22.57 5.97
CA ASP A 399 15.89 22.91 7.30
C ASP A 399 16.38 21.69 8.09
N GLY A 400 16.35 20.51 7.46
CA GLY A 400 16.83 19.28 8.03
C GLY A 400 15.85 18.68 9.03
N GLU A 401 14.55 18.83 8.80
CA GLU A 401 13.50 18.15 9.57
C GLU A 401 13.83 16.65 9.67
N HIS A 402 13.77 16.12 10.89
CA HIS A 402 13.89 14.70 11.19
C HIS A 402 13.18 14.42 12.53
N TRP A 403 12.93 13.16 12.83
CA TRP A 403 12.08 12.82 13.98
C TRP A 403 12.78 11.89 14.96
N ARG A 404 12.36 12.00 16.22
CA ARG A 404 12.66 11.01 17.26
C ARG A 404 11.36 10.57 17.94
N VAL A 405 11.12 9.27 17.96
CA VAL A 405 10.04 8.64 18.72
C VAL A 405 10.67 7.81 19.84
N THR A 406 10.29 8.11 21.09
CA THR A 406 10.73 7.33 22.26
C THR A 406 9.53 6.55 22.79
N THR A 407 9.58 5.22 22.67
CA THR A 407 8.53 4.32 23.18
C THR A 407 8.60 4.21 24.70
N THR A 408 7.55 3.67 25.33
CA THR A 408 7.44 3.59 26.79
C THR A 408 8.49 2.68 27.45
N ASP A 409 9.12 1.80 26.69
CA ASP A 409 10.26 0.97 27.13
C ASP A 409 11.60 1.74 27.11
N GLY A 410 11.60 3.00 26.63
CA GLY A 410 12.76 3.87 26.52
C GLY A 410 13.55 3.71 25.22
N THR A 411 13.13 2.85 24.30
CA THR A 411 13.78 2.70 22.99
C THR A 411 13.55 3.96 22.15
N GLN A 412 14.63 4.50 21.56
CA GLN A 412 14.59 5.68 20.70
C GLN A 412 14.70 5.28 19.24
N TYR A 413 13.71 5.68 18.44
CA TYR A 413 13.66 5.51 16.99
C TYR A 413 13.88 6.87 16.32
N TYR A 414 14.91 6.98 15.49
CA TYR A 414 15.19 8.16 14.69
C TYR A 414 14.74 7.92 13.25
N PHE A 415 14.16 8.95 12.64
CA PHE A 415 13.68 8.92 11.26
C PHE A 415 14.29 10.07 10.48
N GLY A 416 14.97 9.77 9.37
CA GLY A 416 15.50 10.80 8.47
C GLY A 416 16.74 11.55 8.99
N ARG A 417 17.47 11.02 9.97
CA ARG A 417 18.69 11.64 10.52
C ARG A 417 19.83 11.73 9.49
N ASN A 418 19.85 10.77 8.55
CA ASN A 418 20.76 10.61 7.41
C ASN A 418 22.23 10.32 7.76
N ARG A 419 22.82 11.09 8.68
CA ARG A 419 24.21 10.95 9.16
C ARG A 419 24.21 10.43 10.59
N LEU A 420 24.66 9.19 10.76
CA LEU A 420 24.75 8.54 12.07
C LEU A 420 26.00 9.01 12.85
N PRO A 421 26.11 8.74 14.17
CA PRO A 421 27.29 9.10 14.95
C PRO A 421 28.61 8.66 14.30
N ASN A 422 29.66 9.48 14.41
CA ASN A 422 30.97 9.30 13.76
C ASN A 422 30.97 9.28 12.23
N TRP A 423 29.91 9.74 11.56
CA TRP A 423 29.94 9.92 10.12
C TRP A 423 31.02 10.93 9.69
N THR A 424 31.70 10.61 8.60
CA THR A 424 32.67 11.47 7.89
C THR A 424 32.40 11.39 6.39
N SER A 425 32.92 12.33 5.59
CA SER A 425 32.59 12.44 4.14
C SER A 425 32.88 11.20 3.29
N ASN A 426 33.72 10.27 3.77
CA ASN A 426 34.02 8.99 3.12
C ASN A 426 33.11 7.82 3.60
N LYS A 427 32.11 8.08 4.44
CA LYS A 427 31.17 7.08 4.95
C LYS A 427 29.82 7.22 4.24
N PRO A 428 29.10 6.11 4.00
CA PRO A 428 27.78 6.18 3.38
C PRO A 428 26.79 6.84 4.32
N GLU A 429 25.98 7.74 3.79
CA GLU A 429 24.76 8.24 4.46
C GLU A 429 23.67 7.16 4.41
N THR A 430 22.68 7.23 5.30
CA THR A 430 21.57 6.26 5.34
C THR A 430 20.54 6.49 4.25
N ARG A 431 20.45 7.70 3.69
CA ARG A 431 19.46 8.14 2.67
C ARG A 431 18.01 7.95 3.11
N SER A 432 17.77 8.27 4.38
CA SER A 432 16.52 7.99 5.07
C SER A 432 15.45 9.07 4.94
N ALA A 433 15.77 10.26 4.47
CA ALA A 433 14.80 11.31 4.14
C ALA A 433 14.60 11.40 2.62
N TRP A 434 13.34 11.35 2.18
CA TRP A 434 12.96 11.44 0.78
C TRP A 434 12.24 12.76 0.53
N THR A 435 12.75 13.55 -0.42
CA THR A 435 12.36 14.95 -0.60
C THR A 435 11.65 15.20 -1.92
N VAL A 436 10.81 16.23 -1.92
CA VAL A 436 10.09 16.75 -3.09
C VAL A 436 10.01 18.27 -3.02
N PRO A 437 10.01 18.98 -4.16
CA PRO A 437 9.64 20.40 -4.20
C PRO A 437 8.25 20.64 -3.62
N VAL A 438 8.15 21.57 -2.66
CA VAL A 438 6.89 21.99 -2.04
C VAL A 438 6.83 23.50 -2.02
N PHE A 439 5.71 24.05 -2.48
CA PHE A 439 5.43 25.48 -2.46
C PHE A 439 4.74 25.90 -1.16
N GLY A 440 5.15 27.04 -0.61
CA GLY A 440 4.36 27.79 0.36
C GLY A 440 3.71 28.98 -0.36
N ASN A 441 2.40 28.98 -0.55
CA ASN A 441 1.68 29.99 -1.32
C ASN A 441 0.88 30.96 -0.43
N HIS A 442 0.67 30.64 0.84
CA HIS A 442 0.01 31.48 1.83
C HIS A 442 1.01 32.10 2.82
N SER A 443 0.56 33.15 3.50
CA SER A 443 1.37 33.79 4.53
C SER A 443 1.57 32.89 5.74
N GLY A 444 2.82 32.63 6.10
CA GLY A 444 3.18 31.75 7.23
C GLY A 444 3.57 30.33 6.79
N ASP A 445 3.29 29.96 5.53
CA ASP A 445 3.74 28.68 5.00
C ASP A 445 5.27 28.61 4.95
N PRO A 446 5.86 27.44 5.25
CA PRO A 446 7.26 27.19 4.96
C PRO A 446 7.59 27.51 3.50
N CYS A 447 8.75 28.13 3.29
CA CYS A 447 9.29 28.43 1.97
C CYS A 447 8.48 29.43 1.13
N ARG A 448 7.55 30.17 1.74
CA ARG A 448 6.80 31.24 1.07
C ARG A 448 7.69 32.44 0.69
N ALA A 449 7.61 32.83 -0.57
CA ALA A 449 8.22 34.03 -1.13
C ALA A 449 7.18 35.03 -1.66
N THR A 450 7.62 36.18 -2.18
CA THR A 450 6.73 37.18 -2.79
C THR A 450 6.14 36.69 -4.11
N ALA A 451 6.99 36.16 -5.01
CA ALA A 451 6.56 35.62 -6.30
C ALA A 451 6.43 34.10 -6.21
N PHE A 452 5.33 33.54 -6.74
CA PHE A 452 5.06 32.10 -6.69
C PHE A 452 6.21 31.26 -7.24
N ALA A 453 6.86 31.68 -8.33
CA ALA A 453 7.98 30.97 -8.95
C ALA A 453 9.18 30.72 -8.00
N ASN A 454 9.33 31.53 -6.95
CA ASN A 454 10.38 31.39 -5.93
C ASN A 454 9.85 30.85 -4.59
N SER A 455 8.57 30.53 -4.52
CA SER A 455 7.83 30.25 -3.29
C SER A 455 7.90 28.78 -2.90
N TRP A 456 9.05 28.13 -3.10
CA TRP A 456 9.24 26.69 -2.88
C TRP A 456 10.61 26.35 -2.32
N CYS A 457 10.71 25.15 -1.75
CA CYS A 457 11.97 24.53 -1.34
C CYS A 457 11.82 23.00 -1.41
N GLN A 458 12.93 22.27 -1.21
CA GLN A 458 12.89 20.82 -1.04
C GLN A 458 12.43 20.50 0.39
N GLN A 459 11.30 19.80 0.52
CA GLN A 459 10.83 19.32 1.82
C GLN A 459 10.75 17.80 1.80
N ALA A 460 11.01 17.16 2.93
CA ALA A 460 10.82 15.74 3.08
C ALA A 460 9.33 15.40 3.01
N TRP A 461 8.97 14.43 2.18
CA TRP A 461 7.65 13.81 2.19
C TRP A 461 7.67 12.53 3.03
N ARG A 462 8.80 11.81 3.12
CA ARG A 462 8.95 10.65 4.00
C ARG A 462 10.29 10.63 4.73
N TRP A 463 10.24 10.39 6.03
CA TRP A 463 11.39 10.10 6.88
C TRP A 463 11.33 8.62 7.29
N ASN A 464 12.21 7.79 6.73
CA ASN A 464 12.36 6.40 7.11
C ASN A 464 13.19 6.27 8.38
N ILE A 465 12.91 5.24 9.16
CA ILE A 465 13.75 4.87 10.31
C ILE A 465 15.19 4.64 9.87
N ASP A 466 16.17 5.18 10.59
CA ASP A 466 17.58 5.00 10.23
C ASP A 466 18.52 4.74 11.38
N HIS A 467 18.09 5.03 12.60
CA HIS A 467 18.83 4.72 13.81
C HIS A 467 17.89 4.34 14.93
N VAL A 468 18.19 3.25 15.62
CA VAL A 468 17.52 2.88 16.86
C VAL A 468 18.52 2.71 17.96
N VAL A 469 18.20 3.23 19.14
CA VAL A 469 19.02 3.12 20.34
C VAL A 469 18.16 2.59 21.48
N ASP A 470 18.57 1.47 22.07
CA ASP A 470 17.91 0.93 23.25
C ASP A 470 18.42 1.61 24.55
N PRO A 471 17.71 1.46 25.68
CA PRO A 471 18.13 2.04 26.97
C PRO A 471 19.49 1.55 27.49
N ARG A 472 20.01 0.44 26.96
CA ARG A 472 21.32 -0.12 27.35
C ARG A 472 22.46 0.45 26.50
N GLY A 473 22.17 1.34 25.57
CA GLY A 473 23.13 1.97 24.66
C GLY A 473 23.55 1.06 23.52
N ASN A 474 22.76 0.05 23.17
CA ASN A 474 22.95 -0.69 21.94
C ASN A 474 22.19 -0.03 20.79
N SER A 475 22.63 -0.28 19.55
CA SER A 475 22.04 0.35 18.38
C SER A 475 21.90 -0.55 17.17
N MET A 476 20.99 -0.16 16.29
CA MET A 476 20.84 -0.66 14.93
C MET A 476 20.66 0.51 13.96
N ALA A 477 21.08 0.30 12.71
CA ALA A 477 21.08 1.28 11.64
C ALA A 477 20.44 0.70 10.38
N PHE A 478 19.70 1.54 9.65
CA PHE A 478 19.04 1.18 8.39
C PHE A 478 19.57 2.06 7.28
N PHE A 479 19.89 1.45 6.14
CA PHE A 479 20.42 2.14 4.96
C PHE A 479 19.53 1.89 3.77
N TYR A 480 19.35 2.91 2.96
CA TYR A 480 18.44 2.91 1.81
C TYR A 480 19.16 3.32 0.53
N ASP A 481 18.62 2.84 -0.58
CA ASP A 481 18.82 3.42 -1.89
C ASP A 481 17.57 4.19 -2.30
N THR A 482 17.77 5.22 -3.11
CA THR A 482 16.73 6.15 -3.55
C THR A 482 16.60 6.14 -5.06
N GLU A 483 15.37 6.23 -5.54
CA GLU A 483 15.06 6.46 -6.95
C GLU A 483 14.67 7.92 -7.14
N THR A 484 15.47 8.65 -7.92
CA THR A 484 15.22 10.05 -8.27
C THR A 484 14.41 10.16 -9.56
N ASN A 485 13.57 11.17 -9.65
CA ASN A 485 12.90 11.58 -10.88
C ASN A 485 12.94 13.10 -10.99
N HIS A 486 12.60 13.62 -12.16
CA HIS A 486 12.46 15.05 -12.39
C HIS A 486 11.06 15.38 -12.86
N TYR A 487 10.64 16.63 -12.66
CA TYR A 487 9.42 17.13 -13.28
C TYR A 487 9.52 18.63 -13.55
N GLY A 488 8.69 19.11 -14.44
CA GLY A 488 8.56 20.51 -14.82
C GLY A 488 7.90 21.35 -13.74
N LEU A 489 8.68 21.76 -12.75
CA LEU A 489 8.23 22.59 -11.62
C LEU A 489 7.58 23.89 -12.13
N ASN A 490 6.39 24.24 -11.63
CA ASN A 490 5.66 25.45 -12.03
C ASN A 490 5.48 25.59 -13.56
N LEU A 491 5.12 24.47 -14.22
CA LEU A 491 4.90 24.38 -15.67
C LEU A 491 6.13 24.73 -16.53
N ASN A 492 7.33 24.72 -15.94
CA ASN A 492 8.58 24.87 -16.66
C ASN A 492 9.00 23.54 -17.31
N THR A 493 9.86 23.57 -18.32
CA THR A 493 10.37 22.36 -18.97
C THR A 493 11.66 21.84 -18.36
N ASN A 494 12.39 22.69 -17.62
CA ASN A 494 13.59 22.25 -16.91
C ASN A 494 13.20 21.39 -15.72
N GLY A 495 13.62 20.13 -15.73
CA GLY A 495 13.31 19.18 -14.68
C GLY A 495 13.97 19.54 -13.34
N VAL A 496 13.16 19.59 -12.27
CA VAL A 496 13.64 19.69 -10.89
C VAL A 496 13.60 18.32 -10.23
N SER A 497 14.71 17.92 -9.61
CA SER A 497 14.87 16.59 -9.02
C SER A 497 14.05 16.42 -7.75
N TYR A 498 13.56 15.20 -7.53
CA TYR A 498 12.95 14.76 -6.28
C TYR A 498 13.15 13.25 -6.10
N VAL A 499 13.02 12.77 -4.87
CA VAL A 499 13.05 11.33 -4.57
C VAL A 499 11.64 10.77 -4.79
N ARG A 500 11.43 10.04 -5.89
CA ARG A 500 10.11 9.43 -6.22
C ARG A 500 9.80 8.18 -5.41
N ALA A 501 10.84 7.45 -4.99
CA ALA A 501 10.75 6.21 -4.22
C ALA A 501 12.11 5.86 -3.63
N GLY A 502 12.17 4.77 -2.87
CA GLY A 502 13.40 4.15 -2.40
C GLY A 502 13.11 2.78 -1.80
N TYR A 503 14.16 2.08 -1.42
CA TYR A 503 14.08 0.73 -0.87
C TYR A 503 15.20 0.51 0.14
N LEU A 504 14.94 -0.38 1.10
CA LEU A 504 15.92 -0.76 2.10
C LEU A 504 17.05 -1.54 1.40
N ASP A 505 18.29 -1.12 1.61
CA ASP A 505 19.51 -1.77 1.13
C ASP A 505 20.02 -2.77 2.17
N ARG A 506 20.21 -2.29 3.41
CA ARG A 506 20.67 -3.15 4.50
C ARG A 506 20.29 -2.64 5.88
N ILE A 507 20.30 -3.55 6.84
CA ILE A 507 20.19 -3.29 8.28
C ILE A 507 21.48 -3.76 8.94
N GLU A 508 22.09 -2.91 9.75
CA GLU A 508 23.26 -3.21 10.57
C GLU A 508 22.84 -3.21 12.04
N TYR A 509 23.14 -4.27 12.80
CA TYR A 509 22.67 -4.41 14.19
C TYR A 509 23.68 -5.10 15.11
N GLY A 510 23.45 -4.97 16.41
CA GLY A 510 24.39 -5.35 17.46
C GLY A 510 25.48 -4.30 17.70
N HIS A 511 25.28 -3.07 17.24
CA HIS A 511 26.19 -1.96 17.54
C HIS A 511 26.03 -1.45 18.97
N ARG A 512 27.00 -0.65 19.40
CA ARG A 512 26.86 0.25 20.54
C ARG A 512 26.65 1.66 20.00
N SER A 513 25.72 2.40 20.60
CA SER A 513 25.49 3.80 20.25
C SER A 513 26.76 4.61 20.38
N GLY A 514 27.08 5.41 19.37
CA GLY A 514 28.34 6.17 19.28
C GLY A 514 29.51 5.35 18.76
N GLN A 515 29.31 4.12 18.28
CA GLN A 515 30.34 3.29 17.62
C GLN A 515 30.00 3.02 16.14
N GLU A 516 28.93 3.60 15.63
CA GLU A 516 28.60 3.58 14.20
C GLU A 516 29.81 4.08 13.39
N TYR A 517 30.06 3.46 12.23
CA TYR A 517 31.21 3.67 11.34
C TYR A 517 32.63 3.45 11.90
N THR A 518 32.78 3.27 13.22
CA THR A 518 34.07 3.05 13.90
C THR A 518 34.47 1.58 13.89
N LYS A 519 33.50 0.69 14.04
CA LYS A 519 33.67 -0.77 13.94
C LYS A 519 32.59 -1.35 13.03
N PRO A 520 32.81 -2.48 12.34
CA PRO A 520 31.75 -3.18 11.64
C PRO A 520 30.66 -3.69 12.59
N ALA A 521 29.42 -3.73 12.12
CA ALA A 521 28.30 -4.34 12.84
C ALA A 521 28.56 -5.83 13.08
N PRO A 522 28.30 -6.39 14.27
CA PRO A 522 28.40 -7.84 14.48
C PRO A 522 27.50 -8.66 13.56
N ALA A 523 26.35 -8.11 13.17
CA ALA A 523 25.44 -8.75 12.24
C ALA A 523 24.80 -7.74 11.29
N ARG A 524 24.44 -8.20 10.10
CA ARG A 524 23.74 -7.40 9.10
C ARG A 524 22.74 -8.22 8.29
N VAL A 525 21.76 -7.54 7.72
CA VAL A 525 20.79 -8.10 6.78
C VAL A 525 20.85 -7.27 5.49
N ASN A 526 21.10 -7.91 4.35
CA ASN A 526 21.10 -7.24 3.04
C ASN A 526 19.83 -7.60 2.27
N PHE A 527 19.33 -6.63 1.52
CA PHE A 527 18.15 -6.72 0.67
C PHE A 527 18.58 -6.56 -0.79
N THR A 528 18.54 -7.65 -1.53
CA THR A 528 18.89 -7.65 -2.95
C THR A 528 17.67 -7.30 -3.77
N THR A 529 17.80 -6.29 -4.63
CA THR A 529 16.72 -5.88 -5.55
C THR A 529 17.07 -6.12 -7.01
N ALA A 530 16.05 -6.22 -7.85
CA ALA A 530 16.16 -6.23 -9.31
C ALA A 530 15.15 -5.28 -9.93
N GLU A 531 15.26 -5.01 -11.23
CA GLU A 531 14.19 -4.33 -11.98
C GLU A 531 12.87 -5.12 -11.89
N ARG A 532 11.75 -4.39 -11.96
CA ARG A 532 10.40 -4.96 -11.90
C ARG A 532 10.06 -5.80 -13.11
N CYS A 533 10.62 -5.53 -14.30
CA CYS A 533 10.50 -6.47 -15.41
C CYS A 533 10.98 -7.88 -15.01
N LEU A 534 10.60 -8.88 -15.79
CA LEU A 534 11.07 -10.25 -15.61
C LEU A 534 11.99 -10.62 -16.78
N PRO A 535 13.18 -11.20 -16.50
CA PRO A 535 14.08 -11.63 -17.56
C PRO A 535 13.45 -12.80 -18.35
N THR A 536 13.66 -12.80 -19.66
CA THR A 536 13.34 -13.89 -20.58
C THR A 536 14.61 -14.39 -21.27
N GLU A 537 14.51 -15.41 -22.14
CA GLU A 537 15.66 -15.89 -22.92
C GLU A 537 16.26 -14.80 -23.83
N THR A 538 15.44 -13.83 -24.27
CA THR A 538 15.83 -12.76 -25.20
C THR A 538 15.96 -11.38 -24.54
N PHE A 539 15.52 -11.23 -23.28
CA PHE A 539 15.52 -9.95 -22.57
C PHE A 539 16.07 -10.08 -21.15
N ALA A 540 17.22 -9.47 -20.88
CA ALA A 540 17.92 -9.59 -19.60
C ALA A 540 17.32 -8.77 -18.44
N CYS A 541 16.44 -7.81 -18.71
CA CYS A 541 15.81 -6.97 -17.69
C CYS A 541 16.82 -6.21 -16.79
N THR A 542 17.81 -5.57 -17.42
CA THR A 542 18.81 -4.76 -16.72
C THR A 542 18.36 -3.30 -16.57
N PRO A 543 18.89 -2.54 -15.59
CA PRO A 543 18.54 -1.12 -15.42
C PRO A 543 18.79 -0.26 -16.67
N ALA A 544 19.80 -0.60 -17.48
CA ALA A 544 20.14 0.09 -18.73
C ALA A 544 19.14 -0.19 -19.86
N GLN A 545 18.33 -1.25 -19.73
CA GLN A 545 17.29 -1.58 -20.71
C GLN A 545 15.96 -0.88 -20.42
N PHE A 546 15.86 -0.09 -19.34
CA PHE A 546 14.69 0.76 -19.08
C PHE A 546 14.72 1.96 -20.04
N THR A 547 14.33 1.69 -21.29
CA THR A 547 14.34 2.65 -22.39
C THR A 547 12.97 2.65 -23.06
N LYS A 548 12.68 3.72 -23.81
CA LYS A 548 11.38 3.88 -24.48
C LYS A 548 10.99 2.68 -25.36
N PRO A 549 11.89 2.10 -26.21
CA PRO A 549 11.55 0.92 -27.00
C PRO A 549 11.21 -0.33 -26.17
N ASN A 550 11.72 -0.40 -24.94
CA ASN A 550 11.56 -1.56 -24.05
C ASN A 550 10.50 -1.33 -22.97
N ALA A 551 9.79 -0.20 -22.98
CA ALA A 551 8.92 0.20 -21.89
C ALA A 551 7.82 -0.83 -21.58
N GLY A 552 7.29 -1.52 -22.61
CA GLY A 552 6.32 -2.60 -22.45
C GLY A 552 6.80 -3.81 -21.64
N HIS A 553 8.10 -3.94 -21.36
CA HIS A 553 8.62 -5.00 -20.47
C HIS A 553 8.40 -4.74 -18.98
N TRP A 554 7.96 -3.55 -18.57
CA TRP A 554 7.61 -3.23 -17.19
C TRP A 554 6.09 -3.00 -17.06
N PRO A 555 5.29 -4.05 -16.82
CA PRO A 555 3.83 -3.96 -16.89
C PRO A 555 3.22 -2.97 -15.90
N ASP A 556 3.82 -2.81 -14.71
CA ASP A 556 3.30 -1.95 -13.65
C ASP A 556 4.21 -0.75 -13.32
N VAL A 557 5.06 -0.34 -14.25
CA VAL A 557 5.88 0.88 -14.12
C VAL A 557 5.45 1.89 -15.18
N PRO A 558 5.04 3.11 -14.81
CA PRO A 558 4.59 4.11 -15.76
C PRO A 558 5.78 4.79 -16.44
N PHE A 559 6.35 4.17 -17.48
CA PHE A 559 7.54 4.70 -18.16
C PHE A 559 7.33 6.13 -18.66
N ASP A 560 6.12 6.46 -19.12
CA ASP A 560 5.75 7.79 -19.58
C ASP A 560 5.89 8.87 -18.49
N GLN A 561 5.86 8.52 -17.20
CA GLN A 561 6.04 9.47 -16.09
C GLN A 561 7.52 9.67 -15.68
N ASN A 562 8.46 8.97 -16.34
CA ASN A 562 9.89 9.12 -16.10
C ASN A 562 10.46 10.36 -16.79
N CYS A 563 11.14 11.24 -16.04
CA CYS A 563 11.94 12.33 -16.57
C CYS A 563 13.37 12.24 -16.02
N GLU A 564 14.32 11.94 -16.92
CA GLU A 564 15.73 11.81 -16.57
C GLU A 564 16.42 13.16 -16.37
N ALA A 565 17.54 13.15 -15.65
CA ALA A 565 18.35 14.35 -15.46
C ALA A 565 18.82 14.92 -16.81
N GLY A 566 18.70 16.24 -16.98
CA GLY A 566 19.08 16.92 -18.22
C GLY A 566 18.10 16.76 -19.39
N VAL A 567 17.00 16.01 -19.22
CA VAL A 567 15.91 15.92 -20.19
C VAL A 567 14.86 16.98 -19.88
N ALA A 568 14.29 17.59 -20.92
CA ALA A 568 13.17 18.52 -20.76
C ALA A 568 11.89 17.74 -20.37
N CYS A 569 11.30 18.07 -19.21
CA CYS A 569 10.05 17.48 -18.72
C CYS A 569 8.86 18.24 -19.33
N THR A 570 8.54 17.95 -20.57
CA THR A 570 7.62 18.75 -21.41
C THR A 570 6.12 18.49 -21.17
N ASP A 571 5.80 17.38 -20.51
CA ASP A 571 4.44 16.88 -20.27
C ASP A 571 4.30 16.25 -18.86
N ARG A 572 5.33 16.39 -18.01
CA ARG A 572 5.37 15.90 -16.62
C ARG A 572 5.49 17.09 -15.67
N PHE A 573 4.35 17.62 -15.24
CA PHE A 573 4.26 18.86 -14.44
C PHE A 573 3.80 18.62 -12.98
N SER A 574 3.90 17.39 -12.51
CA SER A 574 3.64 16.98 -11.13
C SER A 574 4.65 15.90 -10.73
N PRO A 575 5.02 15.82 -9.44
CA PRO A 575 5.74 14.65 -8.96
C PRO A 575 4.84 13.40 -9.05
N THR A 576 5.48 12.25 -9.27
CA THR A 576 4.84 10.94 -9.30
C THR A 576 5.68 9.96 -8.48
N PHE A 577 5.03 9.05 -7.76
CA PHE A 577 5.68 8.13 -6.82
C PHE A 577 5.50 6.69 -7.29
N TRP A 578 6.62 6.04 -7.61
CA TRP A 578 6.65 4.66 -8.08
C TRP A 578 8.07 4.14 -8.03
N THR A 579 8.22 2.83 -7.89
CA THR A 579 9.51 2.16 -7.88
C THR A 579 9.70 1.32 -9.13
N ARG A 580 10.95 1.21 -9.59
CA ARG A 580 11.37 0.23 -10.60
C ARG A 580 11.86 -1.07 -9.98
N LYS A 581 11.86 -1.19 -8.65
CA LYS A 581 12.52 -2.29 -7.96
C LYS A 581 11.52 -3.30 -7.39
N ARG A 582 11.96 -4.55 -7.39
CA ARG A 582 11.38 -5.66 -6.62
C ARG A 582 12.45 -6.31 -5.75
N LEU A 583 12.09 -6.76 -4.57
CA LEU A 583 12.95 -7.48 -3.64
C LEU A 583 13.12 -8.92 -4.13
N THR A 584 14.32 -9.33 -4.51
CA THR A 584 14.58 -10.68 -5.03
C THR A 584 15.22 -11.59 -4.01
N ALA A 585 15.97 -11.06 -3.06
CA ALA A 585 16.51 -11.84 -1.96
C ALA A 585 16.73 -11.03 -0.68
N VAL A 586 16.69 -11.72 0.46
CA VAL A 586 17.18 -11.21 1.75
C VAL A 586 18.27 -12.14 2.23
N THR A 587 19.44 -11.61 2.58
CA THR A 587 20.58 -12.39 3.09
C THR A 587 20.99 -11.90 4.47
N THR A 588 21.00 -12.80 5.44
CA THR A 588 21.52 -12.54 6.80
C THR A 588 23.00 -12.88 6.86
N GLN A 589 23.77 -12.05 7.55
CA GLN A 589 25.21 -12.21 7.69
C GLN A 589 25.66 -11.90 9.11
N VAL A 590 26.70 -12.60 9.55
CA VAL A 590 27.41 -12.33 10.82
C VAL A 590 28.87 -12.05 10.54
N LEU A 591 29.48 -11.20 11.36
CA LEU A 591 30.91 -10.91 11.27
C LEU A 591 31.70 -12.08 11.86
N MET A 592 32.53 -12.74 11.04
CA MET A 592 33.49 -13.76 11.47
C MET A 592 34.91 -13.25 11.21
N GLY A 593 35.66 -12.98 12.29
CA GLY A 593 36.96 -12.32 12.19
C GLY A 593 36.80 -10.90 11.63
N SER A 594 37.31 -10.66 10.42
CA SER A 594 37.25 -9.35 9.75
C SER A 594 36.28 -9.29 8.56
N ALA A 595 35.54 -10.36 8.27
CA ALA A 595 34.66 -10.46 7.11
C ALA A 595 33.27 -10.96 7.51
N TYR A 596 32.26 -10.57 6.72
CA TYR A 596 30.90 -11.07 6.90
C TYR A 596 30.75 -12.44 6.23
N SER A 597 30.09 -13.36 6.92
CA SER A 597 29.71 -14.68 6.42
C SER A 597 28.19 -14.82 6.37
N ASP A 598 27.67 -15.37 5.28
CA ASP A 598 26.24 -15.61 5.07
C ASP A 598 25.71 -16.70 6.00
N VAL A 599 24.50 -16.51 6.53
CA VAL A 599 23.82 -17.45 7.43
C VAL A 599 22.60 -18.08 6.75
N ASN A 600 21.64 -17.24 6.35
CA ASN A 600 20.46 -17.64 5.59
C ASN A 600 20.23 -16.67 4.42
N THR A 601 19.75 -17.20 3.30
CA THR A 601 19.22 -16.42 2.18
C THR A 601 17.78 -16.83 1.89
N TRP A 602 16.86 -15.88 1.78
CA TRP A 602 15.52 -16.09 1.25
C TRP A 602 15.46 -15.53 -0.16
N ASN A 603 15.04 -16.33 -1.14
CA ASN A 603 14.83 -15.90 -2.52
C ASN A 603 13.33 -15.78 -2.80
N LEU A 604 12.93 -14.71 -3.49
CA LEU A 604 11.55 -14.39 -3.83
C LEU A 604 11.32 -14.53 -5.34
N SER A 605 10.35 -15.34 -5.73
CA SER A 605 9.90 -15.54 -7.11
C SER A 605 8.68 -14.68 -7.41
N HIS A 606 8.67 -14.06 -8.59
CA HIS A 606 7.63 -13.11 -8.97
C HIS A 606 7.08 -13.40 -10.36
N GLU A 607 5.82 -13.01 -10.57
CA GLU A 607 5.09 -13.14 -11.83
C GLU A 607 4.26 -11.87 -12.10
N PHE A 608 3.85 -11.67 -13.35
CA PHE A 608 2.87 -10.65 -13.76
C PHE A 608 1.65 -11.34 -14.38
N PRO A 609 0.82 -12.00 -13.57
CA PRO A 609 -0.27 -12.79 -14.12
C PRO A 609 -1.38 -11.89 -14.66
N LEU A 610 -1.95 -12.24 -15.81
CA LEU A 610 -3.06 -11.50 -16.43
C LEU A 610 -4.24 -11.29 -15.46
N THR A 611 -4.88 -10.14 -15.61
CA THR A 611 -6.00 -9.62 -14.80
C THR A 611 -7.37 -10.04 -15.31
N GLY A 612 -7.47 -10.36 -16.61
CA GLY A 612 -8.72 -10.81 -17.25
C GLY A 612 -9.70 -9.69 -17.59
N ASP A 613 -9.32 -8.42 -17.37
CA ASP A 613 -10.15 -7.23 -17.61
C ASP A 613 -9.37 -6.12 -18.37
N ASP A 614 -8.37 -6.53 -19.15
CA ASP A 614 -7.50 -5.69 -19.99
C ASP A 614 -6.68 -4.60 -19.26
N THR A 615 -6.74 -4.53 -17.93
CA THR A 615 -5.81 -3.72 -17.10
C THR A 615 -4.42 -4.34 -17.04
N GLU A 616 -3.38 -3.53 -16.83
CA GLU A 616 -2.02 -4.05 -16.74
C GLU A 616 -1.83 -4.93 -15.48
N PRO A 617 -1.11 -6.06 -15.59
CA PRO A 617 -0.89 -6.94 -14.46
C PRO A 617 0.00 -6.29 -13.40
N ALA A 618 -0.29 -6.56 -12.13
CA ALA A 618 0.52 -6.15 -11.00
C ALA A 618 1.53 -7.24 -10.60
N LEU A 619 2.67 -6.83 -10.04
CA LEU A 619 3.69 -7.75 -9.52
C LEU A 619 3.09 -8.70 -8.47
N TRP A 620 3.18 -10.00 -8.71
CA TRP A 620 2.70 -11.04 -7.81
C TRP A 620 3.88 -11.82 -7.20
N LEU A 621 3.89 -12.00 -5.88
CA LEU A 621 4.83 -12.91 -5.22
C LEU A 621 4.35 -14.35 -5.41
N SER A 622 4.99 -15.13 -6.28
CA SER A 622 4.59 -16.51 -6.54
C SER A 622 5.25 -17.53 -5.61
N GLY A 623 6.36 -17.18 -4.96
CA GLY A 623 6.92 -18.03 -3.91
C GLY A 623 8.17 -17.52 -3.20
N ILE A 624 8.48 -18.17 -2.08
CA ILE A 624 9.66 -17.90 -1.23
C ILE A 624 10.41 -19.21 -1.00
N SER A 625 11.73 -19.23 -1.18
CA SER A 625 12.59 -20.35 -0.79
C SER A 625 13.67 -19.89 0.18
N ARG A 626 14.01 -20.74 1.15
CA ARG A 626 15.07 -20.46 2.14
C ARG A 626 16.27 -21.38 1.87
N THR A 627 17.47 -20.81 1.89
CA THR A 627 18.74 -21.54 1.83
C THR A 627 19.57 -21.23 3.07
N GLY A 628 19.87 -22.26 3.87
CA GLY A 628 20.91 -22.18 4.90
C GLY A 628 22.30 -22.22 4.26
N LYS A 629 23.21 -21.37 4.73
CA LYS A 629 24.55 -21.14 4.14
C LYS A 629 25.72 -21.61 5.03
N VAL A 630 25.46 -21.95 6.29
CA VAL A 630 26.48 -22.38 7.25
C VAL A 630 26.84 -23.85 7.01
N GLY A 631 28.13 -24.15 6.82
CA GLY A 631 28.63 -25.52 6.60
C GLY A 631 28.26 -26.14 5.25
N GLY A 632 27.67 -25.36 4.33
CA GLY A 632 27.18 -25.80 3.03
C GLY A 632 25.88 -25.09 2.65
N ASN A 633 25.37 -25.37 1.45
CA ASN A 633 24.08 -24.84 0.99
C ASN A 633 23.01 -25.91 1.10
N VAL A 634 21.96 -25.65 1.89
CA VAL A 634 20.77 -26.52 1.97
C VAL A 634 19.53 -25.67 1.74
N THR A 635 18.75 -26.00 0.72
CA THR A 635 17.56 -25.24 0.31
C THR A 635 16.29 -26.00 0.71
N THR A 636 15.36 -25.31 1.38
CA THR A 636 14.04 -25.84 1.71
C THR A 636 13.15 -25.87 0.46
N PRO A 637 12.11 -26.72 0.43
CA PRO A 637 11.05 -26.58 -0.56
C PRO A 637 10.48 -25.15 -0.56
N GLN A 638 10.09 -24.69 -1.74
CA GLN A 638 9.54 -23.34 -1.92
C GLN A 638 8.11 -23.27 -1.40
N VAL A 639 7.81 -22.25 -0.59
CA VAL A 639 6.45 -21.84 -0.28
C VAL A 639 5.86 -21.18 -1.52
N ARG A 640 4.69 -21.62 -2.00
CA ARG A 640 4.05 -21.09 -3.22
C ARG A 640 2.73 -20.43 -2.93
N PHE A 641 2.46 -19.33 -3.61
CA PHE A 641 1.23 -18.55 -3.47
C PHE A 641 0.46 -18.53 -4.78
N ILE A 642 -0.77 -19.01 -4.74
CA ILE A 642 -1.71 -19.00 -5.86
C ILE A 642 -2.81 -18.00 -5.51
N GLY A 643 -3.16 -17.17 -6.49
CA GLY A 643 -4.18 -16.14 -6.34
C GLY A 643 -5.38 -16.36 -7.24
N HIS A 644 -6.55 -15.93 -6.77
CA HIS A 644 -7.80 -15.86 -7.51
C HIS A 644 -8.13 -14.39 -7.86
N LEU A 645 -8.61 -14.14 -9.08
CA LEU A 645 -8.95 -12.80 -9.57
C LEU A 645 -10.29 -12.34 -9.00
N MET A 646 -10.34 -11.12 -8.46
CA MET A 646 -11.55 -10.51 -7.91
C MET A 646 -11.58 -9.02 -8.25
N ALA A 647 -12.74 -8.51 -8.65
CA ALA A 647 -12.93 -7.11 -9.02
C ALA A 647 -12.92 -6.21 -7.77
N ASN A 648 -12.10 -5.15 -7.75
CA ASN A 648 -12.17 -4.18 -6.65
C ASN A 648 -13.35 -3.24 -6.80
N ARG A 649 -13.69 -2.86 -8.03
CA ARG A 649 -14.72 -1.87 -8.32
C ARG A 649 -16.08 -2.55 -8.50
N VAL A 650 -17.13 -1.92 -8.01
CA VAL A 650 -18.52 -2.33 -8.31
C VAL A 650 -18.83 -1.87 -9.73
N ASP A 651 -18.68 -2.79 -10.67
CA ASP A 651 -18.88 -2.52 -12.09
C ASP A 651 -20.30 -2.01 -12.40
N GLY A 652 -20.39 -1.12 -13.39
CA GLY A 652 -21.64 -0.53 -13.89
C GLY A 652 -21.52 0.87 -14.49
N PHE A 653 -20.32 1.31 -14.86
CA PHE A 653 -20.14 2.44 -15.77
C PHE A 653 -19.45 1.93 -17.03
N GLU A 654 -20.11 2.10 -18.17
CA GLU A 654 -19.64 1.67 -19.49
C GLU A 654 -18.27 2.26 -19.84
N GLY A 655 -17.36 1.41 -20.34
CA GLY A 655 -16.01 1.79 -20.76
C GLY A 655 -14.99 1.89 -19.61
N ILE A 656 -15.36 1.58 -18.37
CA ILE A 656 -14.44 1.63 -17.22
C ILE A 656 -14.25 0.23 -16.64
N PRO A 657 -13.01 -0.31 -16.60
CA PRO A 657 -12.75 -1.66 -16.12
C PRO A 657 -13.18 -1.90 -14.65
N PRO A 658 -13.48 -3.15 -14.28
CA PRO A 658 -13.80 -3.54 -12.90
C PRO A 658 -12.59 -3.50 -11.94
N PHE A 659 -11.38 -3.22 -12.44
CA PHE A 659 -10.15 -3.12 -11.67
C PHE A 659 -9.86 -4.41 -10.87
N THR A 660 -9.51 -5.47 -11.59
CA THR A 660 -9.39 -6.84 -11.07
C THR A 660 -8.01 -7.10 -10.49
N ARG A 661 -7.96 -7.55 -9.23
CA ARG A 661 -6.73 -7.88 -8.50
C ARG A 661 -6.77 -9.29 -7.93
N ARG A 662 -5.60 -9.90 -7.76
CA ARG A 662 -5.47 -11.24 -7.17
C ARG A 662 -5.55 -11.20 -5.65
N ARG A 663 -6.28 -12.15 -5.06
CA ARG A 663 -6.18 -12.49 -3.64
C ARG A 663 -5.66 -13.90 -3.47
N ILE A 664 -4.80 -14.14 -2.47
CA ILE A 664 -4.30 -15.49 -2.17
C ILE A 664 -5.48 -16.40 -1.86
N ASN A 665 -5.63 -17.48 -2.63
CA ASN A 665 -6.63 -18.53 -2.37
C ASN A 665 -5.99 -19.87 -2.02
N THR A 666 -4.71 -20.10 -2.40
CA THR A 666 -3.99 -21.31 -2.02
C THR A 666 -2.54 -21.01 -1.67
N ILE A 667 -2.06 -21.59 -0.58
CA ILE A 667 -0.64 -21.58 -0.16
C ILE A 667 -0.16 -23.02 -0.09
N HIS A 668 0.92 -23.35 -0.80
CA HIS A 668 1.67 -24.57 -0.55
C HIS A 668 2.85 -24.24 0.37
N THR A 669 2.91 -24.90 1.51
CA THR A 669 3.92 -24.64 2.56
C THR A 669 5.20 -25.44 2.31
N GLU A 670 6.30 -25.01 2.93
CA GLU A 670 7.60 -25.67 2.85
C GLU A 670 7.61 -27.07 3.47
N THR A 671 6.67 -27.38 4.36
CA THR A 671 6.48 -28.69 5.00
C THR A 671 5.61 -29.64 4.16
N GLY A 672 5.00 -29.15 3.08
CA GLY A 672 4.16 -29.94 2.17
C GLY A 672 2.65 -29.85 2.42
N SER A 673 2.21 -29.15 3.47
CA SER A 673 0.79 -28.84 3.71
C SER A 673 0.25 -27.81 2.72
N THR A 674 -1.07 -27.78 2.54
CA THR A 674 -1.77 -26.76 1.74
C THR A 674 -2.74 -25.97 2.60
N VAL A 675 -2.77 -24.65 2.42
CA VAL A 675 -3.77 -23.75 3.01
C VAL A 675 -4.66 -23.23 1.89
N GLY A 676 -5.95 -23.53 1.95
CA GLY A 676 -6.97 -22.99 1.06
C GLY A 676 -7.73 -21.85 1.73
N VAL A 677 -8.08 -20.81 0.98
CA VAL A 677 -8.84 -19.64 1.45
C VAL A 677 -10.02 -19.40 0.51
N GLU A 678 -11.21 -19.35 1.08
CA GLU A 678 -12.44 -18.99 0.39
C GLU A 678 -12.90 -17.60 0.83
N TYR A 679 -13.25 -16.76 -0.15
CA TYR A 679 -13.76 -15.41 0.09
C TYR A 679 -15.26 -15.33 -0.16
N SER A 680 -15.92 -14.38 0.50
CA SER A 680 -17.32 -14.05 0.28
C SER A 680 -17.58 -13.62 -1.17
N ALA A 681 -18.74 -13.95 -1.72
CA ALA A 681 -19.23 -13.35 -2.96
C ALA A 681 -19.45 -11.83 -2.81
N THR A 682 -19.48 -11.14 -3.97
CA THR A 682 -19.87 -9.72 -4.04
C THR A 682 -21.27 -9.53 -3.47
N GLN A 683 -21.47 -8.43 -2.72
CA GLN A 683 -22.78 -8.07 -2.19
C GLN A 683 -23.45 -6.96 -2.98
N CYS A 684 -22.65 -6.03 -3.51
CA CYS A 684 -23.14 -4.87 -4.23
C CYS A 684 -23.11 -5.12 -5.74
N SER A 685 -23.99 -4.45 -6.47
CA SER A 685 -24.04 -4.50 -7.93
C SER A 685 -24.66 -3.21 -8.45
N ARG A 686 -24.17 -2.69 -9.58
CA ARG A 686 -24.90 -1.68 -10.34
C ARG A 686 -25.72 -2.27 -11.48
N SER A 687 -25.45 -3.52 -11.88
CA SER A 687 -26.25 -4.24 -12.88
C SER A 687 -27.63 -4.61 -12.32
N ASN A 688 -28.60 -4.92 -13.19
CA ASN A 688 -29.98 -5.16 -12.78
C ASN A 688 -30.15 -6.53 -12.05
N PRO A 689 -30.67 -6.58 -10.81
CA PRO A 689 -31.13 -5.46 -9.99
C PRO A 689 -29.97 -4.71 -9.30
N THR A 690 -30.02 -3.37 -9.34
CA THR A 690 -29.03 -2.54 -8.66
C THR A 690 -29.11 -2.76 -7.14
N VAL A 691 -27.99 -3.16 -6.54
CA VAL A 691 -27.82 -3.38 -5.09
C VAL A 691 -26.71 -2.47 -4.59
N LEU A 692 -27.08 -1.33 -4.02
CA LEU A 692 -26.17 -0.37 -3.38
C LEU A 692 -26.79 0.12 -2.05
N PRO A 693 -25.97 0.63 -1.11
CA PRO A 693 -26.48 1.28 0.09
C PRO A 693 -27.40 2.45 -0.26
N SER A 694 -28.53 2.57 0.45
CA SER A 694 -29.49 3.67 0.25
C SER A 694 -28.92 5.03 0.68
N ALA A 695 -28.00 5.05 1.65
CA ALA A 695 -27.25 6.22 2.06
C ALA A 695 -25.83 5.80 2.48
N GLN A 696 -24.86 6.72 2.31
CA GLN A 696 -23.45 6.44 2.60
C GLN A 696 -23.19 6.31 4.10
N ASP A 697 -23.81 7.15 4.93
CA ASP A 697 -23.63 7.18 6.37
C ASP A 697 -24.34 6.03 7.10
N THR A 698 -25.39 5.44 6.52
CA THR A 698 -26.05 4.23 7.05
C THR A 698 -25.62 2.96 6.32
N ASN A 699 -24.48 2.97 5.63
CA ASN A 699 -24.01 1.85 4.84
C ASN A 699 -23.81 0.58 5.69
N ALA A 700 -24.60 -0.45 5.36
CA ALA A 700 -24.63 -1.76 6.00
C ALA A 700 -24.19 -2.89 5.03
N MET A 701 -23.50 -2.56 3.94
CA MET A 701 -23.07 -3.49 2.90
C MET A 701 -21.54 -3.58 2.81
N ARG A 702 -21.05 -4.63 2.15
CA ARG A 702 -19.62 -4.87 1.84
C ARG A 702 -19.16 -4.15 0.57
N CYS A 703 -19.53 -2.88 0.45
CA CYS A 703 -18.94 -1.98 -0.51
C CYS A 703 -18.86 -0.58 0.08
N PHE A 704 -17.95 0.25 -0.42
CA PHE A 704 -17.71 1.58 0.10
C PHE A 704 -17.60 2.63 -1.02
N PRO A 705 -18.05 3.87 -0.76
CA PRO A 705 -18.07 4.93 -1.75
C PRO A 705 -16.74 5.69 -1.80
N VAL A 706 -16.24 6.00 -2.99
CA VAL A 706 -15.04 6.84 -3.21
C VAL A 706 -15.33 7.82 -4.33
N TYR A 707 -15.04 9.11 -4.09
CA TYR A 707 -15.10 10.12 -5.15
C TYR A 707 -13.84 10.08 -6.01
N TRP A 708 -14.05 10.25 -7.31
CA TRP A 708 -12.97 10.47 -8.26
C TRP A 708 -13.47 11.37 -9.37
N THR A 709 -12.55 12.00 -10.09
CA THR A 709 -12.91 12.81 -11.26
C THR A 709 -12.34 12.08 -12.46
N PRO A 710 -13.19 11.42 -13.28
CA PRO A 710 -12.75 10.89 -14.56
C PRO A 710 -12.06 11.99 -15.36
N GLU A 711 -11.03 11.62 -16.13
CA GLU A 711 -10.36 12.58 -16.98
C GLU A 711 -11.39 13.27 -17.90
N GLY A 712 -11.32 14.59 -18.02
CA GLY A 712 -12.28 15.38 -18.78
C GLY A 712 -13.62 15.68 -18.10
N ALA A 713 -13.95 15.04 -16.97
CA ALA A 713 -15.09 15.43 -16.16
C ALA A 713 -14.77 16.73 -15.40
N THR A 714 -15.71 17.68 -15.41
CA THR A 714 -15.58 18.92 -14.62
C THR A 714 -16.02 18.75 -13.17
N ASN A 715 -16.77 17.68 -12.88
CA ASN A 715 -17.29 17.36 -11.57
C ASN A 715 -16.87 15.94 -11.15
N PRO A 716 -16.48 15.74 -9.88
CA PRO A 716 -16.25 14.42 -9.31
C PRO A 716 -17.50 13.54 -9.35
N THR A 717 -17.30 12.27 -9.66
CA THR A 717 -18.30 11.21 -9.65
C THR A 717 -18.07 10.29 -8.46
N LEU A 718 -19.16 9.85 -7.82
CA LEU A 718 -19.12 8.86 -6.77
C LEU A 718 -19.09 7.45 -7.35
N ASP A 719 -18.08 6.67 -6.97
CA ASP A 719 -17.98 5.26 -7.30
C ASP A 719 -18.01 4.35 -6.08
N TRP A 720 -18.19 3.05 -6.29
CA TRP A 720 -18.28 2.04 -5.23
C TRP A 720 -17.24 0.95 -5.45
N PHE A 721 -16.64 0.49 -4.36
CA PHE A 721 -15.62 -0.57 -4.34
C PHE A 721 -16.04 -1.69 -3.40
N HIS A 722 -15.72 -2.94 -3.74
CA HIS A 722 -16.03 -4.13 -2.97
C HIS A 722 -15.11 -4.32 -1.77
N LYS A 723 -15.67 -4.87 -0.69
CA LYS A 723 -14.93 -5.47 0.43
C LYS A 723 -15.19 -6.97 0.43
N TYR A 724 -14.14 -7.79 0.41
CA TYR A 724 -14.25 -9.24 0.48
C TYR A 724 -13.85 -9.75 1.86
N LEU A 725 -14.54 -10.78 2.35
CA LEU A 725 -14.24 -11.39 3.64
C LEU A 725 -13.74 -12.82 3.42
N ALA A 726 -12.72 -13.25 4.16
CA ALA A 726 -12.39 -14.66 4.26
C ALA A 726 -13.51 -15.39 5.02
N VAL A 727 -14.20 -16.32 4.37
CA VAL A 727 -15.32 -17.07 4.96
C VAL A 727 -14.91 -18.48 5.38
N LYS A 728 -13.87 -19.03 4.78
CA LYS A 728 -13.33 -20.34 5.13
C LYS A 728 -11.82 -20.39 4.91
N VAL A 729 -11.11 -21.00 5.85
CA VAL A 729 -9.71 -21.39 5.71
C VAL A 729 -9.59 -22.88 5.96
N THR A 730 -8.96 -23.60 5.03
CA THR A 730 -8.76 -25.05 5.10
C THR A 730 -7.27 -25.35 5.16
N GLU A 731 -6.81 -26.07 6.18
CA GLU A 731 -5.45 -26.58 6.29
C GLU A 731 -5.44 -28.09 6.07
N GLU A 732 -4.68 -28.55 5.07
CA GLU A 732 -4.60 -29.95 4.67
C GLU A 732 -3.16 -30.47 4.73
N ASP A 733 -2.97 -31.61 5.40
CA ASP A 733 -1.75 -32.42 5.29
C ASP A 733 -1.83 -33.31 4.04
N ARG A 734 -0.80 -33.23 3.20
CA ARG A 734 -0.69 -34.02 1.96
C ARG A 734 0.16 -35.29 2.12
N SER A 735 0.44 -35.72 3.35
CA SER A 735 1.19 -36.95 3.63
C SER A 735 0.42 -38.20 3.16
N THR A 736 1.13 -39.10 2.47
CA THR A 736 0.53 -40.28 1.79
C THR A 736 0.11 -41.42 2.72
N LYS A 737 0.41 -41.33 4.03
CA LYS A 737 0.31 -42.49 4.94
C LYS A 737 -0.96 -42.53 5.81
N LYS A 738 -1.82 -41.54 5.70
CA LYS A 738 -3.22 -41.44 6.18
C LYS A 738 -3.48 -39.94 6.20
N ALA A 739 -4.19 -39.39 5.21
CA ALA A 739 -4.52 -37.97 5.20
C ALA A 739 -5.23 -37.65 6.52
N ALA A 740 -4.61 -36.81 7.36
CA ALA A 740 -5.30 -36.25 8.49
C ALA A 740 -6.54 -35.52 7.95
N PRO A 741 -7.70 -35.57 8.65
CA PRO A 741 -8.85 -34.80 8.21
C PRO A 741 -8.46 -33.32 8.11
N PRO A 742 -8.96 -32.60 7.09
CA PRO A 742 -8.68 -31.18 6.95
C PRO A 742 -9.10 -30.42 8.20
N LYS A 743 -8.28 -29.45 8.63
CA LYS A 743 -8.69 -28.48 9.63
C LYS A 743 -9.38 -27.33 8.90
N GLU A 744 -10.70 -27.32 8.96
CA GLU A 744 -11.50 -26.23 8.41
C GLU A 744 -11.82 -25.20 9.50
N THR A 745 -11.60 -23.92 9.22
CA THR A 745 -12.04 -22.79 10.03
C THR A 745 -13.06 -21.99 9.23
N ASN A 746 -14.33 -22.03 9.65
CA ASN A 746 -15.44 -21.35 9.00
C ASN A 746 -15.83 -20.10 9.79
N TYR A 747 -15.89 -18.94 9.13
CA TYR A 747 -16.20 -17.65 9.73
C TYR A 747 -17.64 -17.22 9.42
N GLU A 748 -18.40 -16.93 10.46
CA GLU A 748 -19.72 -16.30 10.38
C GLU A 748 -19.60 -14.87 10.94
N TYR A 749 -19.74 -13.89 10.06
CA TYR A 749 -19.76 -12.46 10.39
C TYR A 749 -21.20 -12.05 10.73
N VAL A 750 -21.47 -11.80 12.01
CA VAL A 750 -22.84 -11.62 12.51
C VAL A 750 -23.25 -10.14 12.46
N GLY A 751 -24.44 -9.88 11.90
CA GLY A 751 -24.99 -8.54 11.77
C GLY A 751 -24.47 -7.79 10.54
N ALA A 752 -24.59 -6.46 10.55
CA ALA A 752 -24.11 -5.60 9.47
C ALA A 752 -22.68 -5.08 9.76
N PRO A 753 -21.84 -4.91 8.72
CA PRO A 753 -20.58 -4.20 8.86
C PRO A 753 -20.80 -2.72 9.18
N ALA A 754 -19.73 -2.03 9.55
CA ALA A 754 -19.73 -0.57 9.69
C ALA A 754 -18.63 0.10 8.86
N TRP A 755 -18.96 1.30 8.39
CA TRP A 755 -18.06 2.23 7.72
C TRP A 755 -18.11 3.57 8.43
N ALA A 756 -16.95 4.14 8.74
CA ALA A 756 -16.81 5.46 9.35
C ALA A 756 -16.45 6.52 8.30
N TYR A 757 -16.77 7.77 8.61
CA TYR A 757 -16.46 8.93 7.78
C TYR A 757 -14.95 9.12 7.66
N ASP A 758 -14.46 9.30 6.43
CA ASP A 758 -13.11 9.74 6.14
C ASP A 758 -12.95 11.19 6.58
N ASP A 759 -12.15 11.42 7.61
CA ASP A 759 -11.82 12.75 8.11
C ASP A 759 -10.43 13.23 7.70
N SER A 760 -9.75 12.50 6.80
CA SER A 760 -8.44 12.87 6.28
C SER A 760 -8.44 14.30 5.75
N GLU A 761 -7.53 15.12 6.27
CA GLU A 761 -7.45 16.54 5.92
C GLU A 761 -7.12 16.80 4.44
N PHE A 762 -6.47 15.85 3.77
CA PHE A 762 -6.10 15.94 2.34
C PHE A 762 -7.21 15.53 1.38
N THR A 763 -8.25 14.86 1.87
CA THR A 763 -9.47 14.66 1.08
C THR A 763 -10.27 15.96 1.16
N LYS A 764 -10.66 16.55 0.02
CA LYS A 764 -11.56 17.71 0.01
C LYS A 764 -12.81 17.39 0.85
N THR A 765 -13.24 18.31 1.71
CA THR A 765 -14.38 18.07 2.61
C THR A 765 -15.63 17.60 1.87
N ALA A 766 -15.87 18.10 0.66
CA ALA A 766 -16.99 17.70 -0.19
C ALA A 766 -16.86 16.28 -0.77
N HIS A 767 -15.65 15.70 -0.77
CA HIS A 767 -15.33 14.39 -1.37
C HIS A 767 -15.01 13.32 -0.31
N ARG A 768 -15.06 13.69 0.98
CA ARG A 768 -14.95 12.75 2.10
C ARG A 768 -16.23 11.94 2.21
N THR A 769 -16.10 10.63 2.36
CA THR A 769 -17.22 9.67 2.38
C THR A 769 -17.09 8.70 3.56
N TRP A 770 -18.08 7.82 3.77
CA TRP A 770 -17.99 6.75 4.77
C TRP A 770 -17.24 5.54 4.18
N SER A 771 -15.93 5.68 4.03
CA SER A 771 -15.03 4.69 3.39
C SER A 771 -13.99 4.08 4.34
N GLN A 772 -13.97 4.45 5.62
CA GLN A 772 -13.09 3.84 6.60
C GLN A 772 -13.73 2.56 7.17
N TRP A 773 -13.17 1.39 6.86
CA TRP A 773 -13.71 0.09 7.29
C TRP A 773 -13.60 -0.12 8.81
N ARG A 774 -14.73 -0.42 9.45
CA ARG A 774 -14.83 -0.71 10.89
C ARG A 774 -15.25 -2.14 11.20
N GLY A 775 -15.41 -2.97 10.17
CA GLY A 775 -15.65 -4.40 10.32
C GLY A 775 -16.99 -4.76 10.98
N TYR A 776 -17.04 -5.99 11.49
CA TYR A 776 -18.20 -6.57 12.17
C TYR A 776 -18.04 -6.53 13.68
N ALA A 777 -19.14 -6.28 14.38
CA ALA A 777 -19.16 -6.24 15.84
C ALA A 777 -19.04 -7.63 16.48
N ARG A 778 -19.36 -8.70 15.72
CA ARG A 778 -19.33 -10.08 16.22
C ARG A 778 -18.92 -11.04 15.12
N VAL A 779 -17.97 -11.92 15.41
CA VAL A 779 -17.49 -12.96 14.50
C VAL A 779 -17.46 -14.29 15.22
N LYS A 780 -18.07 -15.30 14.61
CA LYS A 780 -18.02 -16.68 15.08
C LYS A 780 -17.09 -17.49 14.19
N ALA A 781 -16.09 -18.13 14.76
CA ALA A 781 -15.20 -19.06 14.07
C ALA A 781 -15.52 -20.48 14.51
N ARG A 782 -15.82 -21.37 13.55
CA ARG A 782 -16.04 -22.80 13.79
C ARG A 782 -14.89 -23.61 13.23
N VAL A 783 -14.25 -24.42 14.07
CA VAL A 783 -13.09 -25.24 13.70
C VAL A 783 -13.44 -26.73 13.73
N GLY A 784 -13.11 -27.43 12.66
CA GLY A 784 -13.31 -28.87 12.46
C GLY A 784 -14.24 -29.20 11.28
N THR A 785 -14.49 -30.49 11.04
CA THR A 785 -15.37 -30.97 9.97
C THR A 785 -16.50 -31.83 10.52
N VAL A 786 -17.70 -31.63 9.97
CA VAL A 786 -18.87 -32.47 10.27
C VAL A 786 -18.65 -33.91 9.77
N PRO A 787 -19.19 -34.94 10.44
CA PRO A 787 -20.10 -34.89 11.60
C PRO A 787 -19.42 -34.73 12.97
N THR A 788 -18.10 -34.55 13.03
CA THR A 788 -17.39 -34.35 14.30
C THR A 788 -17.85 -33.05 14.98
N PRO A 789 -17.98 -33.00 16.32
CA PRO A 789 -18.28 -31.76 17.02
C PRO A 789 -17.29 -30.64 16.65
N LEU A 790 -17.82 -29.48 16.31
CA LEU A 790 -17.04 -28.30 15.93
C LEU A 790 -16.71 -27.46 17.16
N SER A 791 -15.47 -26.98 17.26
CA SER A 791 -15.13 -25.94 18.24
C SER A 791 -15.69 -24.61 17.77
N LEU A 792 -16.32 -23.84 18.65
CA LEU A 792 -16.86 -22.50 18.36
C LEU A 792 -16.15 -21.45 19.21
N THR A 793 -15.58 -20.45 18.55
CA THR A 793 -15.12 -19.21 19.18
C THR A 793 -16.05 -18.09 18.75
N ASP A 794 -16.65 -17.40 19.71
CA ASP A 794 -17.53 -16.25 19.48
C ASP A 794 -16.88 -14.99 20.02
N THR A 795 -16.60 -14.04 19.14
CA THR A 795 -15.76 -12.88 19.45
C THR A 795 -16.54 -11.59 19.22
N LEU A 796 -16.57 -10.71 20.22
CA LEU A 796 -17.15 -9.37 20.13
C LEU A 796 -16.05 -8.32 19.96
N PHE A 797 -16.28 -7.34 19.09
CA PHE A 797 -15.34 -6.29 18.75
C PHE A 797 -15.97 -4.91 18.88
N PHE A 798 -15.19 -3.95 19.38
CA PHE A 798 -15.53 -2.55 19.30
C PHE A 798 -15.26 -2.03 17.88
N ARG A 799 -16.16 -1.16 17.38
CA ARG A 799 -16.07 -0.61 16.02
C ARG A 799 -15.76 0.89 15.99
N GLY A 800 -15.60 1.52 17.15
CA GLY A 800 -15.23 2.94 17.25
C GLY A 800 -16.19 3.93 16.57
N MET A 801 -17.50 3.64 16.57
CA MET A 801 -18.50 4.40 15.82
C MET A 801 -19.13 5.59 16.57
N TYR A 802 -18.79 5.80 17.85
CA TYR A 802 -19.28 6.97 18.59
C TYR A 802 -18.64 8.25 18.08
N GLY A 803 -19.45 9.29 17.90
CA GLY A 803 -18.98 10.56 17.35
C GLY A 803 -18.76 10.56 15.83
N ASP A 804 -19.01 9.43 15.14
CA ASP A 804 -18.92 9.36 13.68
C ASP A 804 -19.94 10.30 13.02
N ARG A 805 -19.57 10.96 11.93
CA ARG A 805 -20.40 11.97 11.28
C ARG A 805 -21.65 11.34 10.64
N LEU A 806 -22.74 12.09 10.57
CA LEU A 806 -23.95 11.77 9.79
C LEU A 806 -24.14 12.77 8.65
N SER A 807 -24.75 12.31 7.54
CA SER A 807 -24.97 13.09 6.32
C SER A 807 -25.89 14.29 6.53
N GLY A 808 -26.91 14.16 7.39
CA GLY A 808 -27.84 15.23 7.78
C GLY A 808 -27.30 16.23 8.81
N GLY A 809 -26.03 16.12 9.20
CA GLY A 809 -25.45 16.87 10.33
C GLY A 809 -25.52 16.10 11.65
N GLY A 810 -24.69 16.51 12.61
CA GLY A 810 -24.53 15.83 13.90
C GLY A 810 -23.62 14.59 13.85
N THR A 811 -23.65 13.79 14.91
CA THR A 811 -22.79 12.63 15.10
C THR A 811 -23.57 11.42 15.63
N ARG A 812 -23.06 10.21 15.37
CA ARG A 812 -23.63 8.96 15.88
C ARG A 812 -23.45 8.86 17.38
N ASN A 813 -24.53 8.50 18.06
CA ASN A 813 -24.53 8.14 19.48
C ASN A 813 -24.58 6.61 19.64
N VAL A 814 -23.40 5.97 19.60
CA VAL A 814 -23.27 4.52 19.78
C VAL A 814 -22.91 4.21 21.23
N GLN A 815 -23.72 3.37 21.87
CA GLN A 815 -23.48 2.86 23.22
C GLN A 815 -23.02 1.41 23.13
N VAL A 816 -22.06 1.04 23.97
CA VAL A 816 -21.71 -0.37 24.19
C VAL A 816 -22.13 -0.76 25.59
N THR A 817 -22.79 -1.90 25.70
CA THR A 817 -23.17 -2.51 26.97
C THR A 817 -22.08 -3.49 27.38
N ASP A 818 -21.56 -3.36 28.59
CA ASP A 818 -20.59 -4.33 29.14
C ASP A 818 -21.27 -5.58 29.73
N SER A 819 -20.47 -6.47 30.29
CA SER A 819 -20.94 -7.71 30.92
C SER A 819 -21.75 -7.51 32.19
N GLU A 820 -21.70 -6.33 32.80
CA GLU A 820 -22.46 -5.96 34.01
C GLU A 820 -23.80 -5.28 33.65
N GLY A 821 -24.03 -5.03 32.36
CA GLY A 821 -25.25 -4.41 31.83
C GLY A 821 -25.15 -2.88 31.75
N ASP A 822 -24.00 -2.31 32.10
CA ASP A 822 -23.77 -0.87 32.07
C ASP A 822 -23.52 -0.38 30.64
N ARG A 823 -24.17 0.73 30.29
CA ARG A 823 -24.05 1.35 28.97
C ARG A 823 -23.07 2.50 29.03
N SER A 824 -21.99 2.41 28.24
CA SER A 824 -21.01 3.48 28.11
C SER A 824 -20.98 4.07 26.70
N THR A 825 -20.92 5.40 26.62
CA THR A 825 -20.78 6.20 25.39
C THR A 825 -19.35 6.68 25.15
N THR A 826 -18.42 6.50 26.09
CA THR A 826 -17.13 7.21 26.08
C THR A 826 -15.95 6.31 25.70
N TRP A 827 -15.61 5.34 26.55
CA TRP A 827 -14.38 4.56 26.36
C TRP A 827 -14.52 3.44 25.30
N PRO A 828 -15.50 2.52 25.37
CA PRO A 828 -15.54 1.34 24.49
C PRO A 828 -16.07 1.63 23.08
N SER A 829 -16.73 2.77 22.86
CA SER A 829 -17.34 3.15 21.59
C SER A 829 -16.53 4.15 20.77
N SER A 830 -15.44 4.70 21.34
CA SER A 830 -14.56 5.67 20.69
C SER A 830 -13.65 5.06 19.63
N ARG A 831 -13.19 5.88 18.68
CA ARG A 831 -12.35 5.46 17.56
C ARG A 831 -11.07 4.72 17.98
N ALA A 832 -10.48 5.10 19.12
CA ALA A 832 -9.25 4.49 19.65
C ALA A 832 -9.39 2.99 19.98
N TRP A 833 -10.62 2.49 20.14
CA TRP A 833 -10.89 1.08 20.46
C TRP A 833 -11.34 0.26 19.25
N SER A 834 -11.43 0.85 18.05
CA SER A 834 -11.85 0.13 16.85
C SER A 834 -10.99 -1.12 16.60
N GLY A 835 -11.65 -2.24 16.30
CA GLY A 835 -11.01 -3.54 16.05
C GLY A 835 -10.56 -4.29 17.33
N ARG A 836 -10.62 -3.67 18.51
CA ARG A 836 -10.24 -4.32 19.78
C ARG A 836 -11.33 -5.26 20.29
N LEU A 837 -10.91 -6.30 20.99
CA LEU A 837 -11.79 -7.27 21.63
C LEU A 837 -12.60 -6.62 22.75
N SER A 838 -13.91 -6.89 22.79
CA SER A 838 -14.79 -6.47 23.88
C SER A 838 -14.67 -7.36 25.13
N THR A 839 -14.10 -8.56 24.98
CA THR A 839 -13.80 -9.51 26.07
C THR A 839 -12.59 -10.37 25.69
N THR A 840 -11.69 -10.64 26.62
CA THR A 840 -10.71 -11.76 26.52
C THR A 840 -11.50 -13.08 26.42
N PRO A 841 -11.05 -14.09 25.66
CA PRO A 841 -11.79 -15.35 25.54
C PRO A 841 -12.00 -15.96 26.93
N ALA A 842 -13.25 -16.33 27.24
CA ALA A 842 -13.48 -17.32 28.28
C ALA A 842 -12.71 -18.58 27.86
N THR A 843 -11.78 -19.01 28.70
CA THR A 843 -11.14 -20.32 28.59
C THR A 843 -12.23 -21.35 28.32
N ALA A 844 -12.05 -22.16 27.29
CA ALA A 844 -12.97 -23.23 26.93
C ALA A 844 -13.38 -23.97 28.21
N ALA A 845 -14.64 -23.84 28.60
CA ALA A 845 -15.25 -24.77 29.52
C ALA A 845 -15.34 -26.10 28.78
N THR A 846 -14.29 -26.91 28.87
CA THR A 846 -14.41 -28.34 28.67
C THR A 846 -15.45 -28.82 29.66
N CYS A 847 -16.69 -28.97 29.20
CA CYS A 847 -17.63 -29.87 29.83
C CYS A 847 -17.12 -31.30 29.59
N SER A 848 -16.06 -31.67 30.30
CA SER A 848 -15.72 -33.06 30.49
C SER A 848 -16.84 -33.68 31.32
N PRO A 849 -17.46 -34.80 30.90
CA PRO A 849 -18.28 -35.58 31.82
C PRO A 849 -17.40 -35.96 33.02
N PRO A 850 -17.96 -36.02 34.25
CA PRO A 850 -17.18 -36.38 35.43
C PRO A 850 -16.49 -37.74 35.19
N PRO A 851 -15.26 -37.93 35.69
CA PRO A 851 -14.54 -39.18 35.51
C PRO A 851 -15.39 -40.30 36.10
N SER A 852 -15.73 -41.29 35.27
CA SER A 852 -16.32 -42.53 35.74
C SER A 852 -15.35 -43.16 36.74
N THR A 853 -15.77 -43.23 38.00
CA THR A 853 -15.12 -44.01 39.05
C THR A 853 -14.75 -45.41 38.53
N PRO A 854 -13.54 -45.94 38.79
CA PRO A 854 -13.19 -47.29 38.37
C PRO A 854 -14.09 -48.28 39.10
N ARG A 855 -14.92 -49.03 38.37
CA ARG A 855 -15.56 -50.23 38.93
C ARG A 855 -14.46 -51.25 39.25
N PRO A 856 -14.46 -51.89 40.42
CA PRO A 856 -13.49 -52.93 40.74
C PRO A 856 -13.70 -54.13 39.83
N ALA A 857 -12.59 -54.71 39.37
CA ALA A 857 -12.56 -55.88 38.50
C ALA A 857 -13.41 -57.03 39.06
N ARG A 858 -14.38 -57.51 38.29
CA ARG A 858 -15.10 -58.76 38.57
C ARG A 858 -14.45 -59.92 37.82
N ARG A 859 -14.18 -60.98 38.59
CA ARG A 859 -13.75 -62.33 38.20
C ARG A 859 -14.62 -62.96 37.10
N PRO A 860 -14.10 -63.94 36.34
CA PRO A 860 -14.82 -64.60 35.25
C PRO A 860 -15.99 -65.48 35.76
N PRO A 861 -16.97 -65.81 34.90
CA PRO A 861 -18.25 -66.36 35.33
C PRO A 861 -18.22 -67.89 35.53
N ARG A 862 -19.06 -68.38 36.44
CA ARG A 862 -19.63 -69.74 36.43
C ARG A 862 -21.11 -69.67 36.01
N PRO A 863 -21.66 -70.71 35.36
CA PRO A 863 -22.93 -70.63 34.63
C PRO A 863 -24.14 -70.96 35.51
N GLY A 864 -25.29 -70.39 35.17
CA GLY A 864 -26.59 -70.82 35.69
C GLY A 864 -27.71 -69.79 35.49
N SER A 865 -28.69 -70.15 34.63
CA SER A 865 -30.15 -69.90 34.68
C SER A 865 -30.72 -68.52 35.06
N VAL A 866 -31.85 -67.98 34.59
CA VAL A 866 -32.91 -68.19 33.56
C VAL A 866 -33.91 -67.03 33.83
N ALA A 867 -34.60 -66.52 32.79
CA ALA A 867 -35.87 -65.74 32.82
C ALA A 867 -35.85 -64.31 33.46
N ALA A 868 -36.66 -63.32 33.08
CA ALA A 868 -37.56 -62.99 31.97
C ALA A 868 -37.96 -61.48 32.15
N PRO A 869 -38.51 -60.78 31.13
CA PRO A 869 -38.65 -59.31 31.06
C PRO A 869 -40.11 -58.86 31.40
N PRO A 870 -40.68 -57.74 30.89
CA PRO A 870 -40.27 -56.33 30.73
C PRO A 870 -41.29 -55.39 31.44
N THR A 871 -41.16 -54.05 31.32
CA THR A 871 -42.28 -53.14 30.95
C THR A 871 -41.83 -51.66 30.91
N TRP A 872 -42.09 -51.03 29.77
CA TRP A 872 -42.33 -49.59 29.54
C TRP A 872 -43.87 -49.37 29.57
N PRO A 873 -44.49 -48.17 29.35
CA PRO A 873 -44.06 -46.75 29.24
C PRO A 873 -45.02 -45.89 30.18
N PRO A 874 -45.55 -44.66 29.91
CA PRO A 874 -45.32 -43.64 28.85
C PRO A 874 -45.35 -42.13 29.25
N THR A 875 -44.93 -41.28 28.29
CA THR A 875 -45.47 -39.96 27.82
C THR A 875 -45.82 -38.84 28.82
N SER A 876 -45.73 -37.53 28.56
CA SER A 876 -45.32 -36.66 27.43
C SER A 876 -45.63 -35.22 27.86
N LEU A 877 -44.77 -34.25 27.52
CA LEU A 877 -45.10 -32.93 26.96
C LEU A 877 -43.81 -32.25 26.50
#